data_AF-A0A0V0U085-F1
#
_entry.id   AF-A0A0V0U085-F1
#
_cell.length_a   1.000
_cell.length_b   1.000
_cell.length_c   1.000
_cell.angle_alpha   90.00
_cell.angle_beta   90.00
_cell.angle_gamma   90.00
#
_symmetry.space_group_name_H-M   'P 1'
#
loop_
_entity.id
_entity.type
_entity.pdbx_description
1 polymer ?
#
loop_
_entity_poly.entity_id
_entity_poly.type
_entity_poly.pdbx_seq_one_letter_code
_entity_poly.pdbx_strand_id
1 'polypeptide(L)'
;LKMKDLSPEKKMNNLKSDDDDGGDGKIKLQRSVSLLNGITIIIGCIIGSGIFVSPKGVHEHSGSVGLSMIIWIFGGLFAALGAYCYAELGTLIRKSGGDYAYITEAFGPFVGFIRLWIEAIVIRPCSATITALTFAKYALVPLFGDCQQVYAEPIWATFIQDILTYAKIIALVLIIVTGLVMAFLTSSGSFDNIFDGTSTDAGEISLALYSGLFAYNGWNYLNFIVEELKNPKRNLPLAIAISCSLVTVIYCLTNLAFYAVISPKEFLEADATAMTFANKVYGSFAWIMPIFVAFATVGSCNGVILTASRLFFVGGREGQMPQALTLISLKYMTPVPAVILTGLLSCVFLLLSSNIYSLINYIQIVNWLAISLAMLSLFQLRRKLPDAPRTIKVNLIFPFVFLVGCLFLVVVPVVAAPIDTIIGLGITFTSVPIYFLFIKHRPEVLSNFSGSVSMFTQKFFLAVPEEGEEELQMTTTPDSQLAIVSDSKLKDPADTEIHLNEDQCKKDKNGKNKTDIHDSGELKLERSITLLNGVNIIIGVIIGSGIFISPKGVHEKAGSVGLSLILWVCGGIFAALGSYCYSELGTLISDSGGDYAYIRKAYGPMIAFIRLWVEVIIIRPCSIAVISLTFSKYILVLVFQNCPIPEYAEPLLACCLILLLTWINSQSVRWSTRIQDVTTYAKLLALVLVIITGIVMLFITNSGSFDDAFSGTSMNAGDISLALYSALFAYNGWNYLNFIVEEIQNPKRNLPLAIAISCTTVTVIYTLTNVAFYAVIPPHEFLATDATATTFAEKVYGPAAWIMPVFVALSTIGSCNGTILTTSRLYFVGAREGHMPETMTLISMKHRTPFPATIITGILSCLFLLLSQNIFTLINCVQVVNWLAIAVATLCVFHFRRTMPNAPRVIKVNLIFPILFFAGCIFLVVVPIIAEPTDTAIGIVIMLSGIPVYFLFIKFRPEFISRFSEKTTVSMQKLLMAIPEVKS
;
A
#
# COMPACT_ATOMS: atom_id res chain seq x y z
N LEU A 1 37.93 -13.20 -24.26
CA LEU A 1 39.18 -12.71 -24.90
C LEU A 1 40.17 -12.27 -23.82
N LYS A 2 41.38 -11.81 -24.18
CA LYS A 2 42.56 -11.77 -23.29
C LYS A 2 42.40 -10.93 -22.01
N MET A 3 43.19 -11.29 -20.99
CA MET A 3 43.30 -10.66 -19.67
C MET A 3 44.14 -9.36 -19.67
N LYS A 4 44.20 -8.76 -18.47
CA LYS A 4 45.30 -8.00 -17.83
C LYS A 4 45.24 -6.46 -17.82
N ASP A 5 45.93 -5.96 -16.78
CA ASP A 5 46.42 -4.61 -16.50
C ASP A 5 45.38 -3.48 -16.31
N LEU A 6 44.83 -3.44 -15.08
CA LEU A 6 44.32 -2.22 -14.42
C LEU A 6 44.42 -2.40 -12.90
N SER A 7 45.22 -1.58 -12.21
CA SER A 7 45.45 -1.66 -10.76
C SER A 7 44.23 -1.17 -9.94
N PRO A 8 44.06 -1.62 -8.67
CA PRO A 8 42.90 -1.25 -7.85
C PRO A 8 42.72 0.26 -7.67
N GLU A 9 43.82 0.99 -7.45
CA GLU A 9 43.83 2.44 -7.23
C GLU A 9 43.19 3.24 -8.37
N LYS A 10 43.31 2.77 -9.62
CA LYS A 10 42.75 3.44 -10.78
C LYS A 10 41.23 3.32 -10.89
N LYS A 11 40.59 2.41 -10.14
CA LYS A 11 39.14 2.44 -9.89
C LYS A 11 38.78 3.42 -8.77
N MET A 12 39.64 3.59 -7.76
CA MET A 12 39.34 4.37 -6.57
C MET A 12 39.31 5.89 -6.84
N ASN A 13 40.18 6.41 -7.71
CA ASN A 13 40.15 7.84 -8.06
C ASN A 13 38.94 8.24 -8.92
N ASN A 14 38.38 7.33 -9.73
CA ASN A 14 37.16 7.59 -10.52
C ASN A 14 35.86 7.56 -9.70
N LEU A 15 35.94 7.38 -8.37
CA LEU A 15 34.80 7.47 -7.45
C LEU A 15 34.64 8.87 -6.81
N LYS A 16 35.57 9.80 -7.06
CA LYS A 16 35.41 11.22 -6.70
C LYS A 16 34.82 11.98 -7.89
N SER A 17 33.51 12.21 -7.84
CA SER A 17 32.80 13.17 -8.68
C SER A 17 31.91 14.04 -7.80
N ASP A 18 31.98 15.35 -7.99
CA ASP A 18 31.65 16.35 -6.96
C ASP A 18 30.17 16.41 -6.54
N ASP A 19 29.94 16.46 -5.23
CA ASP A 19 28.90 17.26 -4.55
C ASP A 19 29.13 17.17 -3.02
N ASP A 20 29.34 18.30 -2.36
CA ASP A 20 29.85 18.38 -0.99
C ASP A 20 28.75 18.20 0.09
N ASP A 21 28.97 17.29 1.05
CA ASP A 21 28.62 17.45 2.47
C ASP A 21 29.23 16.28 3.30
N GLY A 22 29.80 16.59 4.47
CA GLY A 22 30.81 15.73 5.10
C GLY A 22 30.33 14.62 6.06
N GLY A 23 31.13 13.55 6.15
CA GLY A 23 31.38 12.81 7.39
C GLY A 23 30.32 11.83 7.93
N ASP A 24 30.24 10.60 7.37
CA ASP A 24 29.95 9.39 8.16
C ASP A 24 30.32 8.11 7.38
N GLY A 25 31.09 7.23 8.02
CA GLY A 25 31.76 6.04 7.46
C GLY A 25 30.86 4.82 7.27
N LYS A 26 29.66 5.00 6.71
CA LYS A 26 28.69 3.92 6.47
C LYS A 26 28.72 3.45 5.03
N ILE A 27 28.73 2.12 4.80
CA ILE A 27 28.55 1.51 3.49
C ILE A 27 27.21 1.98 2.90
N LYS A 28 27.28 2.74 1.81
CA LYS A 28 26.15 3.35 1.10
C LYS A 28 26.04 2.75 -0.29
N LEU A 29 24.82 2.46 -0.75
CA LEU A 29 24.59 1.95 -2.10
C LEU A 29 25.01 3.01 -3.13
N GLN A 30 25.75 2.58 -4.16
CA GLN A 30 26.39 3.48 -5.11
C GLN A 30 25.36 4.28 -5.93
N ARG A 31 25.57 5.59 -6.09
CA ARG A 31 24.75 6.47 -6.93
C ARG A 31 24.93 6.19 -8.43
N SER A 32 24.39 5.09 -8.91
CA SER A 32 24.51 4.61 -10.29
C SER A 32 23.40 5.13 -11.21
N VAL A 33 22.19 5.36 -10.69
CA VAL A 33 20.98 5.64 -11.48
C VAL A 33 21.00 7.09 -11.99
N SER A 34 21.04 7.25 -13.31
CA SER A 34 20.95 8.55 -13.99
C SER A 34 19.51 9.08 -14.05
N LEU A 35 19.31 10.34 -14.48
CA LEU A 35 17.99 10.89 -14.78
C LEU A 35 17.25 10.04 -15.83
N LEU A 36 17.94 9.64 -16.90
CA LEU A 36 17.35 8.87 -18.00
C LEU A 36 17.03 7.44 -17.56
N ASN A 37 17.89 6.83 -16.74
CA ASN A 37 17.62 5.52 -16.12
C ASN A 37 16.42 5.62 -15.15
N GLY A 38 16.26 6.73 -14.43
CA GLY A 38 15.08 6.99 -13.61
C GLY A 38 13.82 7.08 -14.46
N ILE A 39 13.89 7.80 -15.58
CA ILE A 39 12.80 7.92 -16.56
C ILE A 39 12.40 6.56 -17.13
N THR A 40 13.36 5.73 -17.57
CA THR A 40 13.07 4.39 -18.13
C THR A 40 12.68 3.36 -17.08
N ILE A 41 13.19 3.41 -15.85
CA ILE A 41 12.70 2.58 -14.74
C ILE A 41 11.24 2.90 -14.43
N ILE A 42 10.89 4.19 -14.38
CA ILE A 42 9.50 4.61 -14.23
C ILE A 42 8.67 4.08 -15.40
N ILE A 43 8.99 4.45 -16.64
CA ILE A 43 8.20 4.09 -17.84
C ILE A 43 8.09 2.57 -18.00
N GLY A 44 9.16 1.80 -17.77
CA GLY A 44 9.17 0.35 -17.89
C GLY A 44 8.44 -0.39 -16.76
N CYS A 45 8.11 0.30 -15.66
CA CYS A 45 7.26 -0.21 -14.59
C CYS A 45 5.79 0.20 -14.78
N ILE A 46 5.58 1.47 -15.19
CA ILE A 46 4.30 2.04 -15.64
C ILE A 46 3.74 1.18 -16.79
N ILE A 47 4.42 1.17 -17.93
CA ILE A 47 4.05 0.37 -19.11
C ILE A 47 4.36 -1.10 -18.81
N GLY A 48 3.32 -1.92 -18.64
CA GLY A 48 3.43 -3.35 -18.29
C GLY A 48 2.22 -4.16 -18.76
N SER A 49 1.86 -5.20 -18.02
CA SER A 49 0.51 -5.79 -18.06
C SER A 49 -0.53 -4.67 -18.03
N GLY A 50 -0.27 -3.65 -17.19
CA GLY A 50 -0.53 -2.23 -17.42
C GLY A 50 -1.42 -1.96 -18.63
N ILE A 51 -0.87 -1.79 -19.83
CA ILE A 51 -1.60 -1.37 -21.04
C ILE A 51 -1.99 -2.54 -21.97
N PHE A 52 -2.19 -3.75 -21.45
CA PHE A 52 -2.81 -4.89 -22.17
C PHE A 52 -3.90 -5.59 -21.38
N VAL A 53 -3.88 -5.31 -20.09
CA VAL A 53 -5.00 -5.50 -19.19
C VAL A 53 -5.77 -4.21 -18.95
N SER A 54 -5.11 -3.05 -18.80
CA SER A 54 -5.80 -1.75 -18.70
C SER A 54 -6.89 -1.65 -19.69
N PRO A 55 -6.85 -2.28 -20.86
CA PRO A 55 -8.30 -1.84 -21.83
C PRO A 55 -9.41 -2.88 -21.24
N LYS A 56 -9.67 -3.13 -19.94
CA LYS A 56 -11.01 -3.72 -19.54
C LYS A 56 -11.79 -3.06 -18.35
N GLY A 57 -12.88 -2.32 -18.67
CA GLY A 57 -13.76 -1.19 -18.15
C GLY A 57 -14.00 0.32 -18.72
N VAL A 58 -13.19 1.18 -19.39
CA VAL A 58 -13.32 2.68 -19.49
C VAL A 58 -13.85 3.12 -20.86
N HIS A 59 -14.60 2.35 -21.64
CA HIS A 59 -14.72 0.91 -21.85
C HIS A 59 -15.99 0.35 -20.93
N GLU A 60 -16.09 -0.82 -20.23
CA GLU A 60 -17.16 -1.44 -19.33
C GLU A 60 -17.56 -0.88 -17.90
N HIS A 61 -17.25 0.34 -17.58
CA HIS A 61 -17.84 1.21 -16.57
C HIS A 61 -18.15 2.55 -17.36
N SER A 62 -18.52 2.41 -18.67
CA SER A 62 -18.70 3.41 -19.76
C SER A 62 -19.63 3.11 -21.04
N GLY A 63 -19.50 3.64 -22.28
CA GLY A 63 -20.56 3.86 -23.37
C GLY A 63 -20.67 5.10 -24.38
N SER A 64 -20.13 6.36 -24.21
CA SER A 64 -19.73 7.40 -25.26
C SER A 64 -18.21 7.89 -25.45
N VAL A 65 -17.45 7.63 -26.55
CA VAL A 65 -15.93 7.55 -26.63
C VAL A 65 -15.08 8.60 -25.87
N GLY A 66 -15.38 9.86 -26.06
CA GLY A 66 -14.52 11.01 -25.81
C GLY A 66 -14.31 11.28 -24.34
N LEU A 67 -15.22 10.78 -23.51
CA LEU A 67 -15.02 10.80 -22.09
C LEU A 67 -13.89 9.86 -21.67
N SER A 68 -13.75 8.65 -22.24
CA SER A 68 -12.69 7.67 -21.89
C SER A 68 -11.31 8.32 -21.83
N MET A 69 -11.06 9.16 -22.82
CA MET A 69 -9.83 9.89 -23.04
C MET A 69 -9.52 10.89 -21.93
N ILE A 70 -10.51 11.62 -21.42
CA ILE A 70 -10.28 12.57 -20.32
C ILE A 70 -9.75 11.78 -19.08
N ILE A 71 -9.93 10.44 -18.95
CA ILE A 71 -9.55 9.67 -17.74
C ILE A 71 -8.04 9.66 -17.75
N TRP A 72 -7.54 9.16 -18.87
CA TRP A 72 -6.14 9.16 -19.20
C TRP A 72 -5.55 10.57 -19.30
N ILE A 73 -6.33 11.67 -19.27
CA ILE A 73 -5.85 13.08 -19.35
C ILE A 73 -5.91 13.83 -18.01
N PHE A 74 -6.91 13.62 -17.13
CA PHE A 74 -6.74 14.01 -15.73
C PHE A 74 -5.54 13.24 -15.12
N GLY A 75 -5.02 12.23 -15.86
CA GLY A 75 -3.68 12.19 -16.47
C GLY A 75 -2.54 11.28 -15.96
N GLY A 76 -1.32 11.78 -15.87
CA GLY A 76 -0.92 13.16 -16.10
C GLY A 76 -1.19 14.04 -14.90
N LEU A 77 -2.34 14.71 -14.79
CA LEU A 77 -2.51 15.88 -13.92
C LEU A 77 -2.42 15.56 -12.43
N PHE A 78 -3.29 14.72 -11.88
CA PHE A 78 -3.08 14.31 -10.48
C PHE A 78 -1.85 13.39 -10.37
N ALA A 79 -1.44 12.74 -11.49
CA ALA A 79 -0.15 12.07 -11.63
C ALA A 79 1.11 12.92 -11.68
N ALA A 80 0.94 14.24 -11.68
CA ALA A 80 1.96 15.20 -11.37
C ALA A 80 1.70 15.84 -10.00
N LEU A 81 0.41 16.07 -9.63
CA LEU A 81 0.05 16.86 -8.46
C LEU A 81 0.62 16.27 -7.17
N GLY A 82 0.43 14.98 -6.92
CA GLY A 82 1.03 14.34 -5.76
C GLY A 82 2.49 13.95 -5.98
N ALA A 83 2.97 14.02 -7.21
CA ALA A 83 4.30 13.54 -7.60
C ALA A 83 5.33 14.60 -7.22
N TYR A 84 4.93 15.82 -7.50
CA TYR A 84 5.36 17.05 -6.86
C TYR A 84 5.18 17.03 -5.33
N CYS A 85 4.13 16.40 -4.78
CA CYS A 85 4.02 16.20 -3.34
C CYS A 85 5.16 15.32 -2.79
N TYR A 86 5.41 14.18 -3.42
CA TYR A 86 6.53 13.29 -3.07
C TYR A 86 7.93 13.88 -3.24
N ALA A 87 8.04 14.90 -4.07
CA ALA A 87 9.30 15.59 -4.24
C ALA A 87 9.75 16.28 -2.94
N GLU A 88 8.88 16.84 -2.08
CA GLU A 88 9.31 17.59 -0.88
C GLU A 88 9.96 16.71 0.22
N LEU A 89 10.00 15.39 0.07
CA LEU A 89 10.50 14.48 1.12
C LEU A 89 11.36 13.32 0.68
N GLY A 90 11.22 12.79 -0.53
CA GLY A 90 12.31 12.02 -1.12
C GLY A 90 13.58 12.89 -1.25
N THR A 91 13.42 14.23 -1.25
CA THR A 91 14.54 15.18 -1.25
C THR A 91 14.98 15.67 0.13
N LEU A 92 14.08 15.81 1.11
CA LEU A 92 14.50 16.17 2.46
C LEU A 92 15.05 14.96 3.22
N ILE A 93 14.55 13.75 2.94
CA ILE A 93 14.70 12.63 3.87
C ILE A 93 14.85 11.32 3.09
N ARG A 94 16.00 10.72 3.34
CA ARG A 94 16.77 10.09 2.27
C ARG A 94 17.09 8.63 2.59
N LYS A 95 16.68 8.20 3.78
CA LYS A 95 16.80 6.84 4.26
C LYS A 95 16.21 5.85 3.25
N SER A 96 16.94 4.76 3.09
CA SER A 96 16.57 3.53 2.41
C SER A 96 15.19 3.02 2.83
N GLY A 97 14.15 3.57 2.23
CA GLY A 97 12.82 3.01 2.38
C GLY A 97 11.62 3.84 1.99
N GLY A 98 11.78 5.04 1.41
CA GLY A 98 10.63 5.85 1.07
C GLY A 98 9.70 6.00 2.30
N ASP A 99 8.39 5.97 2.13
CA ASP A 99 7.46 6.08 3.25
C ASP A 99 7.51 5.06 4.42
N TYR A 100 8.13 3.89 4.26
CA TYR A 100 8.43 3.04 5.40
C TYR A 100 9.31 3.85 6.33
N ALA A 101 10.47 4.19 5.77
CA ALA A 101 11.50 4.92 6.43
C ALA A 101 11.10 6.39 6.59
N TYR A 102 9.94 6.78 6.06
CA TYR A 102 9.26 7.97 6.47
C TYR A 102 8.55 7.80 7.82
N ILE A 103 8.61 6.69 8.59
CA ILE A 103 7.67 6.52 9.73
C ILE A 103 8.17 6.21 11.22
N THR A 104 9.46 6.03 11.67
CA THR A 104 10.09 5.79 13.07
C THR A 104 10.86 6.83 14.12
N GLU A 105 11.28 8.15 13.94
CA GLU A 105 10.92 9.46 14.75
C GLU A 105 9.74 10.68 14.28
N ALA A 106 8.29 10.75 13.95
CA ALA A 106 6.83 9.98 13.57
C ALA A 106 5.96 8.66 14.18
N PHE A 107 5.44 8.09 15.35
CA PHE A 107 5.08 8.19 16.84
C PHE A 107 6.09 7.45 17.77
N GLY A 108 7.04 6.71 17.24
CA GLY A 108 8.19 6.07 17.90
C GLY A 108 8.20 4.57 17.58
N PRO A 109 8.38 3.68 18.58
CA PRO A 109 8.46 2.24 18.32
C PRO A 109 7.18 1.50 17.77
N PHE A 110 5.91 1.85 18.06
CA PHE A 110 4.69 1.48 17.26
C PHE A 110 4.72 2.14 15.90
N VAL A 111 5.89 2.64 15.53
CA VAL A 111 6.10 3.32 14.31
C VAL A 111 7.48 3.13 13.66
N GLY A 112 8.39 2.14 13.76
CA GLY A 112 8.41 0.65 13.78
C GLY A 112 8.31 -0.03 12.37
N PHE A 113 7.24 -0.80 12.19
CA PHE A 113 6.49 -1.59 11.13
C PHE A 113 5.01 -1.25 10.49
N ILE A 114 3.85 -0.65 10.99
CA ILE A 114 2.85 0.48 10.56
C ILE A 114 3.31 1.40 9.35
N ARG A 115 4.37 1.04 8.65
CA ARG A 115 4.52 1.14 7.21
C ARG A 115 5.62 0.12 6.89
N LEU A 116 5.31 -1.19 6.92
CA LEU A 116 6.13 -2.40 6.57
C LEU A 116 5.55 -3.85 6.41
N TRP A 117 4.32 -4.25 6.72
CA TRP A 117 3.64 -5.52 6.29
C TRP A 117 2.81 -5.49 4.97
N ILE A 118 2.69 -4.37 4.29
CA ILE A 118 1.69 -4.15 3.23
C ILE A 118 2.20 -4.78 1.96
N GLU A 119 3.25 -4.26 1.32
CA GLU A 119 3.85 -4.96 0.18
C GLU A 119 4.34 -6.31 0.57
N ALA A 120 4.56 -6.48 1.87
CA ALA A 120 4.77 -7.72 2.55
C ALA A 120 3.75 -8.64 2.03
N ILE A 121 2.51 -8.41 2.42
CA ILE A 121 1.51 -9.43 2.61
C ILE A 121 0.26 -9.20 1.83
N VAL A 122 0.04 -8.02 1.22
CA VAL A 122 -0.92 -7.78 0.14
C VAL A 122 -0.55 -6.58 -0.81
N ILE A 123 0.58 -6.46 -1.58
CA ILE A 123 0.63 -5.65 -2.89
C ILE A 123 1.36 -6.12 -4.14
N ARG A 124 2.70 -6.27 -4.12
CA ARG A 124 3.37 -6.26 -5.42
C ARG A 124 3.16 -7.53 -6.14
N PRO A 125 3.24 -8.69 -5.46
CA PRO A 125 3.55 -9.80 -6.31
C PRO A 125 2.33 -10.31 -7.05
N CYS A 126 1.08 -9.97 -6.71
CA CYS A 126 0.03 -10.10 -7.73
C CYS A 126 0.16 -9.04 -8.79
N SER A 127 0.70 -7.83 -8.58
CA SER A 127 1.23 -7.06 -9.74
C SER A 127 2.14 -7.95 -10.62
N ALA A 128 2.74 -9.03 -10.08
CA ALA A 128 3.29 -10.17 -10.82
C ALA A 128 2.30 -11.32 -11.20
N THR A 129 1.40 -11.92 -10.39
CA THR A 129 0.44 -12.96 -10.91
C THR A 129 -0.67 -12.40 -11.79
N ILE A 130 -1.08 -11.16 -11.60
CA ILE A 130 -1.84 -10.37 -12.58
C ILE A 130 -1.12 -10.41 -13.89
N THR A 131 0.15 -10.04 -13.83
CA THR A 131 1.01 -10.12 -14.99
C THR A 131 1.22 -11.57 -15.46
N ALA A 132 1.15 -12.58 -14.59
CA ALA A 132 1.26 -14.00 -14.93
C ALA A 132 -0.01 -14.60 -15.55
N LEU A 133 -1.23 -14.16 -15.18
CA LEU A 133 -2.44 -14.57 -15.88
C LEU A 133 -2.73 -13.69 -17.08
N THR A 134 -2.33 -12.41 -17.08
CA THR A 134 -2.26 -11.63 -18.32
C THR A 134 -1.38 -12.37 -19.33
N PHE A 135 -0.19 -12.77 -18.88
CA PHE A 135 0.70 -13.63 -19.65
C PHE A 135 -0.02 -14.91 -20.07
N ALA A 136 -0.67 -15.63 -19.14
CA ALA A 136 -1.40 -16.87 -19.47
C ALA A 136 -2.48 -16.66 -20.53
N LYS A 137 -3.42 -15.72 -20.39
CA LYS A 137 -4.45 -15.51 -21.44
C LYS A 137 -3.85 -15.07 -22.76
N TYR A 138 -3.00 -14.04 -22.77
CA TYR A 138 -2.47 -13.57 -24.04
C TYR A 138 -1.56 -14.62 -24.71
N ALA A 139 -0.92 -15.53 -23.94
CA ALA A 139 -0.18 -16.67 -24.49
C ALA A 139 -1.05 -17.86 -24.91
N LEU A 140 -2.23 -18.08 -24.28
CA LEU A 140 -3.10 -19.25 -24.51
C LEU A 140 -4.23 -18.99 -25.52
N VAL A 141 -4.72 -17.76 -25.66
CA VAL A 141 -5.76 -17.41 -26.65
C VAL A 141 -5.42 -17.86 -28.10
N PRO A 142 -4.16 -17.77 -28.58
CA PRO A 142 -3.78 -18.26 -29.91
C PRO A 142 -3.80 -19.79 -30.08
N LEU A 143 -3.99 -20.55 -28.99
CA LEU A 143 -3.86 -22.01 -28.96
C LEU A 143 -5.20 -22.74 -28.79
N PHE A 144 -6.26 -22.07 -28.30
CA PHE A 144 -7.50 -22.77 -27.88
C PHE A 144 -8.83 -22.17 -28.37
N GLY A 145 -8.91 -20.89 -28.75
CA GLY A 145 -10.14 -20.28 -29.26
C GLY A 145 -11.30 -20.25 -28.24
N ASP A 146 -12.55 -20.30 -28.73
CA ASP A 146 -13.78 -20.05 -27.96
C ASP A 146 -14.23 -21.22 -27.03
N CYS A 147 -13.28 -21.98 -26.48
CA CYS A 147 -13.53 -23.00 -25.46
C CYS A 147 -12.48 -22.96 -24.35
N GLN A 148 -12.92 -23.18 -23.11
CA GLN A 148 -12.05 -23.21 -21.93
C GLN A 148 -10.96 -24.30 -22.04
N GLN A 149 -9.74 -24.01 -21.58
CA GLN A 149 -9.26 -24.55 -20.29
C GLN A 149 -7.90 -23.97 -19.81
N VAL A 150 -7.80 -23.84 -18.47
CA VAL A 150 -6.69 -24.12 -17.53
C VAL A 150 -5.21 -23.75 -17.87
N TYR A 151 -4.52 -23.25 -16.84
CA TYR A 151 -3.18 -22.63 -16.85
C TYR A 151 -1.98 -23.59 -16.75
N ALA A 152 -0.79 -23.13 -17.18
CA ALA A 152 0.52 -23.63 -16.73
C ALA A 152 1.66 -22.58 -16.81
N GLU A 153 2.77 -22.87 -16.13
CA GLU A 153 3.86 -22.02 -15.59
C GLU A 153 4.76 -21.19 -16.57
N PRO A 154 5.50 -20.16 -16.06
CA PRO A 154 6.46 -19.36 -16.82
C PRO A 154 7.93 -19.82 -16.68
N ILE A 155 8.80 -19.51 -17.67
CA ILE A 155 10.26 -19.81 -17.60
C ILE A 155 11.12 -18.63 -18.09
N TRP A 156 12.29 -18.46 -17.47
CA TRP A 156 13.43 -17.60 -17.81
C TRP A 156 13.29 -16.07 -17.67
N ALA A 157 14.06 -15.51 -16.73
CA ALA A 157 14.47 -14.10 -16.77
C ALA A 157 15.85 -13.91 -16.10
N THR A 158 16.83 -13.34 -16.84
CA THR A 158 17.75 -12.25 -16.41
C THR A 158 18.86 -11.95 -17.45
N PHE A 159 18.50 -11.60 -18.68
CA PHE A 159 19.25 -10.61 -19.48
C PHE A 159 18.31 -9.79 -20.39
N ILE A 160 17.02 -9.78 -20.07
CA ILE A 160 15.95 -9.54 -21.07
C ILE A 160 15.22 -8.22 -20.83
N GLN A 161 15.33 -7.58 -19.65
CA GLN A 161 14.45 -6.47 -19.25
C GLN A 161 14.42 -5.30 -20.25
N ASP A 162 15.56 -4.92 -20.81
CA ASP A 162 15.64 -3.83 -21.80
C ASP A 162 14.98 -4.26 -23.13
N ILE A 163 15.26 -5.48 -23.59
CA ILE A 163 14.64 -6.09 -24.78
C ILE A 163 13.12 -6.17 -24.62
N LEU A 164 12.63 -6.59 -23.45
CA LEU A 164 11.20 -6.62 -23.10
C LEU A 164 10.61 -5.20 -23.04
N THR A 165 11.40 -4.19 -22.67
CA THR A 165 10.95 -2.79 -22.64
C THR A 165 10.85 -2.20 -24.04
N TYR A 166 11.77 -2.55 -24.96
CA TYR A 166 11.61 -2.23 -26.38
C TYR A 166 10.42 -2.99 -27.00
N ALA A 167 10.22 -4.27 -26.65
CA ALA A 167 9.07 -5.06 -27.12
C ALA A 167 7.72 -4.43 -26.71
N LYS A 168 7.59 -3.95 -25.46
CA LYS A 168 6.41 -3.17 -25.00
C LYS A 168 6.12 -1.97 -25.90
N ILE A 169 7.15 -1.18 -26.19
CA ILE A 169 7.01 0.06 -26.95
C ILE A 169 6.68 -0.26 -28.42
N ILE A 170 7.31 -1.29 -29.00
CA ILE A 170 7.00 -1.77 -30.36
C ILE A 170 5.54 -2.23 -30.47
N ALA A 171 5.03 -2.97 -29.48
CA ALA A 171 3.63 -3.40 -29.44
C ALA A 171 2.66 -2.21 -29.52
N LEU A 172 2.87 -1.20 -28.67
CA LEU A 172 2.02 -0.01 -28.61
C LEU A 172 2.16 0.87 -29.85
N VAL A 173 3.37 1.02 -30.38
CA VAL A 173 3.60 1.75 -31.64
C VAL A 173 2.91 1.05 -32.82
N LEU A 174 2.92 -0.28 -32.89
CA LEU A 174 2.17 -1.03 -33.90
C LEU A 174 0.67 -0.80 -33.76
N ILE A 175 0.09 -0.91 -32.56
CA ILE A 175 -1.33 -0.63 -32.30
C ILE A 175 -1.67 0.81 -32.70
N ILE A 176 -0.91 1.80 -32.21
CA ILE A 176 -1.16 3.23 -32.46
C ILE A 176 -1.10 3.55 -33.96
N VAL A 177 -0.01 3.17 -34.64
CA VAL A 177 0.17 3.50 -36.07
C VAL A 177 -0.89 2.82 -36.93
N THR A 178 -1.17 1.53 -36.69
CA THR A 178 -2.12 0.79 -37.53
C THR A 178 -3.58 1.16 -37.24
N GLY A 179 -3.95 1.40 -35.98
CA GLY A 179 -5.29 1.89 -35.62
C GLY A 179 -5.56 3.30 -36.15
N LEU A 180 -4.57 4.21 -36.11
CA LEU A 180 -4.68 5.52 -36.74
C LEU A 180 -4.80 5.44 -38.27
N VAL A 181 -4.06 4.53 -38.94
CA VAL A 181 -4.21 4.30 -40.39
C VAL A 181 -5.60 3.74 -40.72
N MET A 182 -6.11 2.78 -39.92
CA MET A 182 -7.47 2.26 -40.08
C MET A 182 -8.53 3.35 -39.86
N ALA A 183 -8.33 4.28 -38.91
CA ALA A 183 -9.23 5.41 -38.68
C ALA A 183 -9.38 6.34 -39.91
N PHE A 184 -8.34 6.46 -40.74
CA PHE A 184 -8.38 7.23 -41.99
C PHE A 184 -8.93 6.43 -43.18
N LEU A 185 -8.88 5.09 -43.14
CA LEU A 185 -9.31 4.21 -44.23
C LEU A 185 -10.72 3.63 -44.03
N THR A 186 -11.29 3.71 -42.83
CA THR A 186 -12.58 3.11 -42.48
C THR A 186 -13.33 3.99 -41.49
N SER A 187 -14.50 4.50 -41.89
CA SER A 187 -15.44 5.15 -40.98
C SER A 187 -16.12 4.10 -40.10
N SER A 188 -15.43 3.68 -39.04
CA SER A 188 -16.07 3.00 -37.92
C SER A 188 -16.96 4.00 -37.18
N GLY A 189 -18.24 3.66 -36.99
CA GLY A 189 -19.21 4.47 -36.23
C GLY A 189 -18.92 4.55 -34.72
N SER A 190 -17.67 4.37 -34.34
CA SER A 190 -17.18 4.47 -32.96
C SER A 190 -16.98 5.91 -32.52
N PHE A 191 -16.73 6.83 -33.45
CA PHE A 191 -16.48 8.24 -33.14
C PHE A 191 -17.70 9.15 -33.34
N ASP A 192 -18.83 8.60 -33.76
CA ASP A 192 -20.09 9.33 -33.79
C ASP A 192 -20.59 9.53 -32.34
N ASN A 193 -20.92 10.77 -32.02
CA ASN A 193 -21.29 11.25 -30.67
C ASN A 193 -20.42 10.72 -29.51
N ILE A 194 -19.16 11.15 -29.49
CA ILE A 194 -18.20 10.80 -28.42
C ILE A 194 -18.61 11.21 -26.99
N PHE A 195 -19.73 11.89 -26.74
CA PHE A 195 -20.28 12.13 -25.38
C PHE A 195 -21.74 11.61 -25.20
N ASP A 196 -22.32 10.90 -26.18
CA ASP A 196 -23.66 10.28 -26.09
C ASP A 196 -23.69 9.03 -25.22
N GLY A 197 -23.89 9.27 -23.92
CA GLY A 197 -23.87 8.25 -22.89
C GLY A 197 -23.34 8.70 -21.53
N THR A 198 -22.28 9.54 -21.57
CA THR A 198 -21.45 10.20 -20.53
C THR A 198 -22.03 10.39 -19.11
N SER A 199 -21.18 10.53 -18.08
CA SER A 199 -21.69 10.19 -16.72
C SER A 199 -20.92 10.70 -15.53
N THR A 200 -21.17 10.14 -14.33
CA THR A 200 -21.77 10.98 -13.29
C THR A 200 -21.70 10.62 -11.75
N ASP A 201 -21.32 9.45 -11.18
CA ASP A 201 -21.27 9.19 -9.69
C ASP A 201 -19.97 9.02 -8.85
N ALA A 202 -19.98 9.26 -7.51
CA ALA A 202 -18.99 8.74 -6.56
C ALA A 202 -18.52 7.35 -6.95
N GLY A 203 -19.44 6.43 -7.15
CA GLY A 203 -19.51 5.25 -8.01
C GLY A 203 -18.54 5.11 -9.13
N GLU A 204 -19.13 5.11 -10.29
CA GLU A 204 -18.51 4.96 -11.59
C GLU A 204 -17.75 6.20 -12.05
N ILE A 205 -17.62 7.23 -11.22
CA ILE A 205 -16.55 8.20 -11.35
C ILE A 205 -15.36 7.74 -10.50
N SER A 206 -15.54 7.22 -9.29
CA SER A 206 -14.37 6.72 -8.53
C SER A 206 -13.83 5.52 -9.23
N LEU A 207 -14.68 4.56 -9.57
CA LEU A 207 -14.38 3.43 -10.41
C LEU A 207 -13.76 3.83 -11.77
N ALA A 208 -13.73 5.12 -12.16
CA ALA A 208 -13.05 5.72 -13.33
C ALA A 208 -11.80 6.55 -13.03
N LEU A 209 -11.75 7.21 -11.86
CA LEU A 209 -10.52 7.37 -11.08
C LEU A 209 -9.91 6.01 -10.73
N TYR A 210 -10.40 4.96 -11.35
CA TYR A 210 -9.96 3.61 -11.44
C TYR A 210 -10.05 3.28 -12.99
N SER A 211 -9.05 2.73 -13.67
CA SER A 211 -8.98 2.36 -15.12
C SER A 211 -7.63 2.27 -15.90
N GLY A 212 -7.31 3.24 -16.72
CA GLY A 212 -5.98 3.34 -17.33
C GLY A 212 -4.69 3.52 -16.49
N LEU A 213 -4.66 4.26 -15.38
CA LEU A 213 -3.74 4.08 -14.26
C LEU A 213 -3.46 2.66 -13.73
N PHE A 214 -4.05 1.54 -14.22
CA PHE A 214 -3.31 0.26 -14.14
C PHE A 214 -1.95 0.58 -14.73
N ALA A 215 -2.03 0.92 -16.00
CA ALA A 215 -0.91 1.26 -16.80
C ALA A 215 -0.18 2.48 -16.26
N TYR A 216 -0.74 3.37 -15.42
CA TYR A 216 0.06 4.43 -14.79
C TYR A 216 0.90 4.01 -13.56
N ASN A 217 0.79 2.82 -12.97
CA ASN A 217 1.63 2.48 -11.80
C ASN A 217 3.10 2.17 -12.14
N GLY A 218 4.00 3.00 -11.61
CA GLY A 218 5.43 3.12 -11.87
C GLY A 218 6.04 4.53 -11.60
N TRP A 219 5.32 5.66 -11.56
CA TRP A 219 5.85 7.04 -11.38
C TRP A 219 6.82 7.29 -10.21
N ASN A 220 6.51 6.96 -8.97
CA ASN A 220 7.45 6.97 -7.85
C ASN A 220 8.30 5.72 -7.80
N TYR A 221 8.45 4.97 -8.90
CA TYR A 221 9.56 4.02 -9.07
C TYR A 221 10.96 4.65 -9.09
N LEU A 222 11.12 5.73 -8.30
CA LEU A 222 12.32 6.47 -8.03
C LEU A 222 12.54 6.87 -6.55
N ASN A 223 11.51 7.01 -5.69
CA ASN A 223 11.57 7.56 -4.29
C ASN A 223 12.46 6.84 -3.24
N PHE A 224 13.30 5.87 -3.62
CA PHE A 224 14.00 4.96 -2.70
C PHE A 224 15.26 4.28 -3.22
N ILE A 225 15.32 4.03 -4.53
CA ILE A 225 16.61 4.13 -5.21
C ILE A 225 17.08 5.60 -5.20
N VAL A 226 16.42 6.50 -4.44
CA VAL A 226 16.85 7.84 -4.02
C VAL A 226 18.27 7.87 -3.45
N GLU A 227 18.72 6.83 -2.73
CA GLU A 227 20.13 6.72 -2.33
C GLU A 227 21.04 6.30 -3.51
N GLU A 228 20.55 5.50 -4.46
CA GLU A 228 21.23 5.11 -5.71
C GLU A 228 21.08 6.15 -6.84
N LEU A 229 20.28 7.20 -6.65
CA LEU A 229 19.93 8.19 -7.65
C LEU A 229 20.97 9.31 -7.66
N LYS A 230 21.49 9.64 -8.84
CA LYS A 230 22.32 10.83 -9.01
C LYS A 230 21.48 12.08 -8.80
N ASN A 231 21.95 12.98 -7.93
CA ASN A 231 21.40 14.32 -7.62
C ASN A 231 19.87 14.33 -7.38
N PRO A 232 19.39 13.63 -6.33
CA PRO A 232 17.95 13.38 -6.11
C PRO A 232 17.14 14.66 -5.87
N LYS A 233 17.73 15.72 -5.31
CA LYS A 233 17.10 17.06 -5.15
C LYS A 233 16.49 17.60 -6.46
N ARG A 234 17.08 17.26 -7.62
CA ARG A 234 16.68 17.72 -8.96
C ARG A 234 16.12 16.59 -9.83
N ASN A 235 16.79 15.44 -9.85
CA ASN A 235 16.45 14.38 -10.79
C ASN A 235 15.20 13.58 -10.40
N LEU A 236 14.84 13.56 -9.11
CA LEU A 236 13.62 12.91 -8.62
C LEU A 236 12.36 13.58 -9.20
N PRO A 237 12.07 14.89 -8.96
CA PRO A 237 10.88 15.54 -9.53
C PRO A 237 10.91 15.59 -11.07
N LEU A 238 12.07 15.73 -11.70
CA LEU A 238 12.16 15.79 -13.17
C LEU A 238 11.81 14.45 -13.84
N ALA A 239 12.39 13.34 -13.38
CA ALA A 239 12.06 12.02 -13.95
C ALA A 239 10.58 11.68 -13.76
N ILE A 240 10.05 12.00 -12.57
CA ILE A 240 8.63 11.86 -12.24
C ILE A 240 7.76 12.67 -13.21
N ALA A 241 8.00 13.98 -13.35
CA ALA A 241 7.17 14.84 -14.21
C ALA A 241 7.24 14.45 -15.69
N ILE A 242 8.43 14.10 -16.20
CA ILE A 242 8.63 13.69 -17.59
C ILE A 242 7.92 12.36 -17.87
N SER A 243 8.14 11.34 -17.02
CA SER A 243 7.58 10.01 -17.26
C SER A 243 6.07 9.95 -17.09
N CYS A 244 5.49 10.66 -16.11
CA CYS A 244 4.03 10.77 -16.02
C CYS A 244 3.45 11.36 -17.30
N SER A 245 3.97 12.51 -17.73
CA SER A 245 3.47 13.23 -18.90
C SER A 245 3.61 12.42 -20.20
N LEU A 246 4.75 11.77 -20.42
CA LEU A 246 4.98 10.97 -21.63
C LEU A 246 4.04 9.77 -21.70
N VAL A 247 3.87 9.05 -20.59
CA VAL A 247 3.00 7.89 -20.57
C VAL A 247 1.52 8.31 -20.69
N THR A 248 1.17 9.52 -20.20
CA THR A 248 -0.16 10.12 -20.39
C THR A 248 -0.56 10.14 -21.86
N VAL A 249 0.35 10.62 -22.70
CA VAL A 249 0.14 10.70 -24.16
C VAL A 249 0.07 9.31 -24.80
N ILE A 250 1.00 8.40 -24.45
CA ILE A 250 1.06 7.05 -25.04
C ILE A 250 -0.27 6.30 -24.87
N TYR A 251 -0.87 6.37 -23.68
CA TYR A 251 -2.09 5.61 -23.42
C TYR A 251 -3.32 6.22 -24.07
N CYS A 252 -3.49 7.55 -24.03
CA CYS A 252 -4.54 8.22 -24.79
C CYS A 252 -4.51 7.77 -26.27
N LEU A 253 -3.33 7.80 -26.90
CA LEU A 253 -3.15 7.38 -28.29
C LEU A 253 -3.41 5.89 -28.51
N THR A 254 -3.00 5.01 -27.58
CA THR A 254 -3.23 3.56 -27.69
C THR A 254 -4.72 3.25 -27.74
N ASN A 255 -5.51 3.95 -26.92
CA ASN A 255 -6.93 3.66 -26.75
C ASN A 255 -7.76 4.22 -27.91
N LEU A 256 -7.44 5.45 -28.34
CA LEU A 256 -7.93 6.04 -29.58
C LEU A 256 -7.75 5.07 -30.77
N ALA A 257 -6.57 4.45 -30.88
CA ALA A 257 -6.26 3.52 -31.95
C ALA A 257 -7.07 2.21 -31.88
N PHE A 258 -7.38 1.70 -30.69
CA PHE A 258 -8.28 0.56 -30.57
C PHE A 258 -9.73 0.91 -30.96
N TYR A 259 -10.24 2.10 -30.60
CA TYR A 259 -11.61 2.55 -30.90
C TYR A 259 -11.89 2.74 -32.39
N ALA A 260 -10.85 3.08 -33.16
CA ALA A 260 -10.93 3.14 -34.61
C ALA A 260 -11.22 1.78 -35.28
N VAL A 261 -10.93 0.66 -34.60
CA VAL A 261 -10.85 -0.68 -35.21
C VAL A 261 -11.90 -1.65 -34.70
N ILE A 262 -12.23 -1.62 -33.41
CA ILE A 262 -13.18 -2.56 -32.81
C ILE A 262 -14.42 -1.78 -32.35
N SER A 263 -15.61 -2.32 -32.64
CA SER A 263 -16.90 -1.65 -32.40
C SER A 263 -17.31 -1.70 -30.91
N PRO A 264 -18.31 -0.91 -30.47
CA PRO A 264 -18.64 -0.82 -29.06
C PRO A 264 -18.89 -2.14 -28.36
N LYS A 265 -19.60 -3.07 -29.01
CA LYS A 265 -20.06 -4.32 -28.37
C LYS A 265 -19.01 -5.43 -28.44
N GLU A 266 -18.38 -5.61 -29.60
CA GLU A 266 -17.30 -6.61 -29.78
C GLU A 266 -16.09 -6.37 -28.88
N PHE A 267 -15.88 -5.11 -28.49
CA PHE A 267 -14.71 -4.66 -27.74
C PHE A 267 -15.03 -4.59 -26.22
N LEU A 268 -16.33 -4.56 -25.87
CA LEU A 268 -16.87 -5.10 -24.62
C LEU A 268 -16.53 -6.59 -24.52
N GLU A 269 -17.07 -7.40 -25.43
CA GLU A 269 -17.01 -8.87 -25.46
C GLU A 269 -15.58 -9.45 -25.58
N ALA A 270 -14.61 -8.62 -25.99
CA ALA A 270 -13.23 -9.02 -26.23
C ALA A 270 -12.53 -9.56 -24.96
N ASP A 271 -12.35 -10.88 -24.89
CA ASP A 271 -11.72 -11.56 -23.76
C ASP A 271 -10.19 -11.38 -23.66
N ALA A 272 -9.60 -10.85 -24.75
CA ALA A 272 -8.20 -10.41 -24.89
C ALA A 272 -8.11 -9.32 -25.98
N THR A 273 -8.47 -8.07 -25.70
CA THR A 273 -8.57 -6.99 -26.70
C THR A 273 -7.44 -6.89 -27.73
N ALA A 274 -6.17 -6.96 -27.32
CA ALA A 274 -5.10 -6.80 -28.30
C ALA A 274 -5.12 -7.93 -29.36
N MET A 275 -5.72 -9.09 -29.02
CA MET A 275 -6.08 -10.14 -29.98
C MET A 275 -7.25 -9.74 -30.86
N THR A 276 -8.35 -9.23 -30.31
CA THR A 276 -9.51 -8.79 -31.11
C THR A 276 -9.13 -7.70 -32.11
N PHE A 277 -8.26 -6.76 -31.71
CA PHE A 277 -7.63 -5.78 -32.61
C PHE A 277 -6.78 -6.45 -33.70
N ALA A 278 -5.85 -7.32 -33.30
CA ALA A 278 -4.92 -7.97 -34.22
C ALA A 278 -5.65 -8.90 -35.22
N ASN A 279 -6.69 -9.60 -34.79
CA ASN A 279 -7.53 -10.45 -35.63
C ASN A 279 -8.26 -9.62 -36.69
N LYS A 280 -8.77 -8.43 -36.34
CA LYS A 280 -9.45 -7.50 -37.26
C LYS A 280 -8.53 -6.80 -38.26
N VAL A 281 -7.29 -6.47 -37.88
CA VAL A 281 -6.38 -5.66 -38.71
C VAL A 281 -5.33 -6.49 -39.44
N TYR A 282 -4.83 -7.57 -38.85
CA TYR A 282 -3.65 -8.31 -39.34
C TYR A 282 -3.97 -9.69 -39.93
N GLY A 283 -5.18 -10.23 -39.73
CA GLY A 283 -5.60 -11.54 -40.24
C GLY A 283 -4.58 -12.64 -39.92
N SER A 284 -3.96 -13.23 -40.95
CA SER A 284 -2.93 -14.28 -40.84
C SER A 284 -1.68 -13.89 -40.03
N PHE A 285 -1.49 -12.61 -39.67
CA PHE A 285 -0.39 -12.13 -38.83
C PHE A 285 -0.82 -11.75 -37.39
N ALA A 286 -2.08 -11.98 -37.01
CA ALA A 286 -2.59 -11.62 -35.68
C ALA A 286 -1.83 -12.27 -34.52
N TRP A 287 -1.25 -13.46 -34.74
CA TRP A 287 -0.41 -14.21 -33.80
C TRP A 287 0.87 -13.50 -33.35
N ILE A 288 1.23 -12.36 -33.97
CA ILE A 288 2.39 -11.54 -33.57
C ILE A 288 2.08 -10.67 -32.32
N MET A 289 0.85 -10.14 -32.20
CA MET A 289 0.44 -9.35 -31.04
C MET A 289 0.50 -10.08 -29.68
N PRO A 290 0.02 -11.33 -29.51
CA PRO A 290 0.07 -12.04 -28.22
C PRO A 290 1.51 -12.25 -27.74
N ILE A 291 2.45 -12.50 -28.65
CA ILE A 291 3.87 -12.65 -28.35
C ILE A 291 4.43 -11.35 -27.77
N PHE A 292 4.09 -10.20 -28.35
CA PHE A 292 4.52 -8.91 -27.80
C PHE A 292 3.85 -8.59 -26.45
N VAL A 293 2.59 -8.96 -26.23
CA VAL A 293 1.92 -8.82 -24.93
C VAL A 293 2.48 -9.79 -23.87
N ALA A 294 2.85 -11.00 -24.26
CA ALA A 294 3.55 -11.96 -23.41
C ALA A 294 4.95 -11.44 -22.99
N PHE A 295 5.69 -10.79 -23.89
CA PHE A 295 6.93 -10.10 -23.52
C PHE A 295 6.70 -8.86 -22.65
N ALA A 296 5.64 -8.08 -22.92
CA ALA A 296 5.27 -6.92 -22.10
C ALA A 296 4.93 -7.32 -20.65
N THR A 297 4.23 -8.44 -20.49
CA THR A 297 3.89 -9.01 -19.20
C THR A 297 5.13 -9.56 -18.51
N VAL A 298 5.91 -10.47 -19.12
CA VAL A 298 7.15 -10.98 -18.50
C VAL A 298 8.08 -9.84 -18.06
N GLY A 299 8.19 -8.74 -18.82
CA GLY A 299 8.98 -7.56 -18.45
C GLY A 299 8.39 -6.73 -17.30
N SER A 300 7.07 -6.76 -17.09
CA SER A 300 6.43 -6.15 -15.91
C SER A 300 6.55 -7.06 -14.68
N CYS A 301 6.39 -8.38 -14.84
CA CYS A 301 6.57 -9.37 -13.78
C CYS A 301 8.03 -9.38 -13.32
N ASN A 302 8.99 -9.43 -14.25
CA ASN A 302 10.42 -9.27 -13.97
C ASN A 302 10.75 -7.89 -13.40
N GLY A 303 10.08 -6.82 -13.87
CA GLY A 303 10.17 -5.48 -13.27
C GLY A 303 9.65 -5.42 -11.84
N VAL A 304 8.68 -6.27 -11.49
CA VAL A 304 8.13 -6.55 -10.16
C VAL A 304 8.95 -7.62 -9.40
N ILE A 305 9.90 -8.30 -10.06
CA ILE A 305 10.89 -9.26 -9.49
C ILE A 305 12.34 -8.71 -9.32
N LEU A 306 12.79 -7.68 -10.06
CA LEU A 306 14.17 -7.10 -10.04
C LEU A 306 14.35 -5.65 -9.54
N THR A 307 13.33 -4.80 -9.76
CA THR A 307 12.84 -3.84 -8.66
C THR A 307 11.13 -4.70 -6.31
N ALA A 308 10.87 -5.87 -5.67
CA ALA A 308 11.59 -7.04 -5.19
C ALA A 308 13.00 -6.74 -4.63
N SER A 309 13.92 -7.67 -4.70
CA SER A 309 15.04 -8.00 -3.79
C SER A 309 15.77 -6.92 -2.96
N ARG A 310 15.02 -6.06 -2.25
CA ARG A 310 15.38 -4.81 -1.57
C ARG A 310 14.46 -4.37 -0.40
N LEU A 311 13.52 -5.19 0.14
CA LEU A 311 12.69 -5.10 1.39
C LEU A 311 12.95 -6.41 2.11
N PHE A 312 13.14 -7.56 1.44
CA PHE A 312 13.84 -8.67 2.09
C PHE A 312 15.30 -8.20 2.25
N PHE A 313 15.81 -7.43 1.28
CA PHE A 313 17.05 -6.63 1.37
C PHE A 313 16.81 -5.12 1.38
N VAL A 314 15.81 -4.70 2.11
CA VAL A 314 16.03 -3.71 3.14
C VAL A 314 15.46 -4.39 4.39
N GLY A 315 15.42 -5.73 4.44
CA GLY A 315 14.73 -6.59 5.40
C GLY A 315 15.64 -7.27 6.35
N GLY A 316 16.48 -6.45 6.94
CA GLY A 316 17.61 -6.89 7.71
C GLY A 316 17.87 -6.00 8.92
N ARG A 317 19.09 -5.93 9.44
CA ARG A 317 19.57 -4.81 10.32
C ARG A 317 18.97 -4.61 11.73
N GLU A 318 17.67 -4.73 12.04
CA GLU A 318 17.05 -3.70 12.93
C GLU A 318 15.76 -4.03 13.76
N GLY A 319 15.54 -5.25 14.28
CA GLY A 319 14.22 -5.77 14.77
C GLY A 319 13.00 -5.72 13.81
N GLN A 320 12.48 -6.86 13.29
CA GLN A 320 11.70 -6.96 12.01
C GLN A 320 11.55 -8.42 11.37
N MET A 321 12.18 -8.70 10.18
CA MET A 321 12.29 -9.90 9.24
C MET A 321 13.48 -10.90 9.35
N PRO A 322 13.33 -12.22 9.38
CA PRO A 322 14.47 -12.99 9.85
C PRO A 322 15.57 -13.15 8.73
N GLN A 323 16.85 -13.40 9.08
CA GLN A 323 17.99 -13.32 8.16
C GLN A 323 17.94 -14.28 6.92
N ALA A 324 16.98 -15.20 6.75
CA ALA A 324 16.94 -16.24 5.69
C ALA A 324 16.66 -15.66 4.32
N LEU A 325 15.76 -14.72 4.34
CA LEU A 325 15.35 -13.87 3.24
C LEU A 325 16.51 -12.91 2.91
N THR A 326 17.35 -12.68 3.92
CA THR A 326 18.63 -12.02 3.84
C THR A 326 19.79 -13.00 3.65
N LEU A 327 19.55 -14.19 3.08
CA LEU A 327 20.63 -15.02 2.59
C LEU A 327 20.88 -14.70 1.12
N ILE A 328 22.08 -14.22 0.83
CA ILE A 328 22.57 -13.95 -0.51
C ILE A 328 23.23 -15.24 -1.01
N SER A 329 22.82 -15.75 -2.17
CA SER A 329 23.45 -16.94 -2.75
C SER A 329 24.88 -16.64 -3.18
N LEU A 330 25.86 -17.37 -2.62
CA LEU A 330 27.29 -17.17 -2.86
C LEU A 330 27.66 -17.15 -4.35
N LYS A 331 26.94 -17.94 -5.16
CA LYS A 331 27.23 -18.15 -6.57
C LYS A 331 26.66 -17.06 -7.50
N TYR A 332 25.67 -16.29 -7.03
CA TYR A 332 24.86 -15.41 -7.87
C TYR A 332 24.61 -14.00 -7.30
N MET A 333 24.98 -13.74 -6.04
CA MET A 333 24.74 -12.48 -5.33
C MET A 333 23.26 -12.04 -5.25
N THR A 334 22.33 -12.98 -5.39
CA THR A 334 20.87 -12.77 -5.33
C THR A 334 20.27 -13.30 -4.02
N PRO A 335 19.26 -12.65 -3.43
CA PRO A 335 18.56 -13.15 -2.24
C PRO A 335 17.54 -14.23 -2.61
N VAL A 336 18.01 -15.48 -2.70
CA VAL A 336 17.25 -16.62 -3.24
C VAL A 336 16.07 -17.08 -2.37
N PRO A 337 16.19 -17.28 -1.03
CA PRO A 337 15.08 -17.85 -0.25
C PRO A 337 13.92 -16.86 -0.11
N ALA A 338 14.32 -15.59 0.00
CA ALA A 338 13.54 -14.43 -0.37
C ALA A 338 12.79 -14.65 -1.70
N VAL A 339 13.46 -14.70 -2.86
CA VAL A 339 12.82 -14.89 -4.19
C VAL A 339 11.90 -16.12 -4.28
N ILE A 340 12.22 -17.21 -3.59
CA ILE A 340 11.46 -18.46 -3.66
C ILE A 340 10.18 -18.44 -2.84
N LEU A 341 10.14 -17.72 -1.72
CA LEU A 341 8.88 -17.46 -1.04
C LEU A 341 7.86 -16.79 -1.98
N THR A 342 8.32 -16.18 -3.07
CA THR A 342 7.42 -15.46 -3.98
C THR A 342 6.87 -16.52 -4.88
N GLY A 343 7.70 -17.26 -5.62
CA GLY A 343 7.19 -18.34 -6.46
C GLY A 343 6.17 -19.21 -5.72
N LEU A 344 6.47 -19.59 -4.47
CA LEU A 344 5.52 -20.26 -3.59
C LEU A 344 4.21 -19.49 -3.43
N LEU A 345 4.27 -18.29 -2.90
CA LEU A 345 3.07 -17.57 -2.57
C LEU A 345 2.33 -17.02 -3.83
N SER A 346 3.01 -16.88 -4.98
CA SER A 346 2.48 -16.75 -6.36
C SER A 346 1.57 -17.89 -6.77
N CYS A 347 1.95 -19.07 -6.30
CA CYS A 347 1.33 -20.31 -6.69
C CYS A 347 0.25 -20.73 -5.71
N VAL A 348 0.32 -20.45 -4.39
CA VAL A 348 -0.86 -20.52 -3.47
C VAL A 348 -2.00 -19.56 -3.88
N PHE A 349 -1.80 -18.86 -4.99
CA PHE A 349 -2.52 -17.70 -5.44
C PHE A 349 -3.23 -17.99 -6.73
N LEU A 350 -2.44 -18.27 -7.74
CA LEU A 350 -2.91 -18.90 -8.95
C LEU A 350 -3.59 -20.26 -8.67
N LEU A 351 -3.29 -20.94 -7.55
CA LEU A 351 -4.00 -22.16 -7.10
C LEU A 351 -5.43 -21.93 -6.63
N LEU A 352 -5.81 -20.68 -6.44
CA LEU A 352 -7.12 -20.35 -5.92
C LEU A 352 -7.84 -19.36 -6.89
N SER A 353 -7.08 -18.57 -7.69
CA SER A 353 -6.94 -18.79 -9.14
C SER A 353 -7.12 -17.63 -10.15
N SER A 354 -8.30 -17.49 -10.75
CA SER A 354 -8.51 -17.60 -12.20
C SER A 354 -8.29 -16.45 -13.22
N ASN A 355 -8.03 -15.18 -12.86
CA ASN A 355 -8.77 -14.13 -13.57
C ASN A 355 -8.00 -12.89 -14.11
N ILE A 356 -7.62 -12.75 -15.41
CA ILE A 356 -6.59 -11.74 -15.84
C ILE A 356 -6.78 -10.27 -15.47
N TYR A 357 -7.75 -9.55 -16.03
CA TYR A 357 -8.07 -8.15 -15.74
C TYR A 357 -8.70 -7.94 -14.37
N SER A 358 -8.87 -9.04 -13.64
CA SER A 358 -9.60 -9.18 -12.39
C SER A 358 -8.73 -9.41 -11.26
N LEU A 359 -7.69 -10.21 -11.46
CA LEU A 359 -6.90 -10.92 -10.45
C LEU A 359 -6.65 -10.10 -9.01
N ILE A 360 -6.34 -8.96 -9.80
CA ILE A 360 -6.25 -7.48 -9.78
C ILE A 360 -7.36 -6.51 -9.24
N ASN A 361 -8.62 -6.79 -8.87
CA ASN A 361 -9.66 -5.78 -8.55
C ASN A 361 -10.21 -5.73 -7.09
N TYR A 362 -9.38 -6.10 -6.10
CA TYR A 362 -9.65 -6.33 -4.66
C TYR A 362 -8.80 -5.39 -3.78
N ILE A 363 -7.79 -4.87 -4.43
CA ILE A 363 -6.62 -4.28 -3.85
C ILE A 363 -7.05 -2.83 -3.75
N GLN A 364 -8.24 -2.44 -3.24
CA GLN A 364 -8.82 -1.08 -3.12
C GLN A 364 -8.64 -0.24 -1.83
N ILE A 365 -8.83 -0.67 -0.58
CA ILE A 365 -8.77 0.29 0.58
C ILE A 365 -7.39 0.83 0.97
N VAL A 366 -6.80 0.19 1.94
CA VAL A 366 -5.40 -0.20 1.95
C VAL A 366 -4.42 0.81 1.33
N ASN A 367 -3.99 0.91 0.08
CA ASN A 367 -2.93 1.83 -0.42
C ASN A 367 -3.42 3.22 -0.60
N TRP A 368 -4.70 3.38 -0.66
CA TRP A 368 -5.23 4.64 -0.36
C TRP A 368 -5.05 4.76 1.16
N LEU A 369 -5.34 3.76 1.99
CA LEU A 369 -5.01 3.64 3.44
C LEU A 369 -3.52 3.58 3.90
N ALA A 370 -2.54 3.86 3.03
CA ALA A 370 -1.14 4.28 3.27
C ALA A 370 -0.51 4.90 2.03
N ILE A 371 -1.34 5.35 1.11
CA ILE A 371 -1.51 6.76 0.88
C ILE A 371 -2.48 7.42 1.89
N SER A 372 -2.50 6.89 3.12
CA SER A 372 -2.96 7.53 4.33
C SER A 372 -2.33 7.24 5.70
N LEU A 373 -1.08 6.81 5.78
CA LEU A 373 -0.23 7.27 6.88
C LEU A 373 0.77 8.40 6.57
N ALA A 374 1.87 8.27 5.78
CA ALA A 374 2.55 9.38 5.03
C ALA A 374 1.94 10.88 5.07
N MET A 375 1.32 11.92 4.13
CA MET A 375 1.10 13.68 3.93
C MET A 375 0.71 15.13 4.93
N LEU A 376 0.07 15.49 6.21
CA LEU A 376 -0.23 14.97 7.72
C LEU A 376 0.90 15.29 8.67
N SER A 377 1.56 14.23 9.18
CA SER A 377 3.01 14.02 9.15
C SER A 377 3.85 15.02 8.36
N LEU A 378 3.42 15.72 7.29
CA LEU A 378 4.24 16.65 6.50
C LEU A 378 3.90 18.11 6.95
N PHE A 379 2.75 18.35 7.60
CA PHE A 379 2.47 19.50 8.48
C PHE A 379 2.78 19.26 9.97
N GLN A 380 2.74 18.00 10.40
CA GLN A 380 3.49 17.43 11.49
C GLN A 380 4.96 17.30 11.09
N LEU A 381 5.37 17.58 9.84
CA LEU A 381 6.71 18.06 9.46
C LEU A 381 6.71 19.59 9.30
N ARG A 382 5.75 20.33 9.88
CA ARG A 382 5.80 21.80 10.03
C ARG A 382 5.40 22.28 11.48
N ARG A 383 5.75 21.51 12.52
CA ARG A 383 5.40 21.47 13.99
C ARG A 383 6.56 21.45 15.17
N LYS A 384 7.32 20.39 15.65
CA LYS A 384 8.56 20.43 16.60
C LYS A 384 9.85 21.01 15.98
N LEU A 385 10.22 20.55 14.79
CA LEU A 385 11.33 21.02 13.94
C LEU A 385 10.89 22.06 12.84
N PRO A 386 10.19 23.19 13.11
CA PRO A 386 9.60 24.04 12.06
C PRO A 386 10.62 24.45 11.00
N ASP A 387 11.86 24.46 11.43
CA ASP A 387 13.06 25.01 10.84
C ASP A 387 13.84 23.97 10.00
N ALA A 388 13.34 22.74 9.90
CA ALA A 388 13.98 21.70 9.07
C ALA A 388 14.05 22.11 7.58
N PRO A 389 15.19 21.90 6.88
CA PRO A 389 15.52 22.59 5.63
C PRO A 389 14.87 21.96 4.37
N ARG A 390 13.62 22.36 4.07
CA ARG A 390 12.77 21.81 2.98
C ARG A 390 13.28 22.26 1.61
N THR A 391 13.94 21.34 0.89
CA THR A 391 14.54 21.60 -0.44
C THR A 391 13.53 21.86 -1.55
N ILE A 392 12.34 21.27 -1.43
CA ILE A 392 11.13 21.64 -2.16
C ILE A 392 10.13 22.00 -1.06
N LYS A 393 9.41 23.12 -1.20
CA LYS A 393 8.52 23.66 -0.16
C LYS A 393 7.23 24.20 -0.77
N VAL A 394 6.24 23.33 -0.94
CA VAL A 394 5.02 23.61 -1.69
C VAL A 394 4.01 24.40 -0.83
N ASN A 395 3.02 24.97 -1.51
CA ASN A 395 1.87 25.66 -0.90
C ASN A 395 0.95 24.64 -0.23
N LEU A 396 0.48 24.92 1.00
CA LEU A 396 -0.48 24.16 1.81
C LEU A 396 -1.81 23.84 1.09
N ILE A 397 -2.13 24.55 -0.01
CA ILE A 397 -3.31 24.28 -0.85
C ILE A 397 -3.14 23.08 -1.77
N PHE A 398 -1.93 22.76 -2.24
CA PHE A 398 -1.75 21.51 -2.98
C PHE A 398 -1.88 20.29 -2.08
N PRO A 399 -1.39 20.27 -0.83
CA PRO A 399 -1.91 19.42 0.24
C PRO A 399 -3.38 19.53 0.54
N PHE A 400 -4.00 20.72 0.49
CA PHE A 400 -5.46 20.85 0.60
C PHE A 400 -6.06 20.01 -0.53
N VAL A 401 -6.06 20.43 -1.79
CA VAL A 401 -6.67 19.66 -2.90
C VAL A 401 -6.08 18.26 -3.10
N PHE A 402 -4.83 18.00 -2.73
CA PHE A 402 -4.21 16.68 -2.59
C PHE A 402 -4.37 16.18 -1.12
N LEU A 403 -5.60 16.21 -0.61
CA LEU A 403 -6.17 15.53 0.58
C LEU A 403 -7.63 15.76 0.76
N VAL A 404 -8.04 17.00 0.68
CA VAL A 404 -9.37 17.39 0.28
C VAL A 404 -9.60 16.40 -0.91
N GLY A 405 -8.76 16.28 -1.95
CA GLY A 405 -9.00 15.36 -3.08
C GLY A 405 -8.71 13.86 -2.92
N CYS A 406 -8.49 13.30 -1.72
CA CYS A 406 -8.47 11.83 -1.51
C CYS A 406 -8.58 11.30 -0.07
N LEU A 407 -8.74 12.11 0.99
CA LEU A 407 -9.83 11.78 1.93
C LEU A 407 -11.16 11.91 1.09
N PHE A 408 -11.11 12.31 -0.20
CA PHE A 408 -12.06 12.07 -1.28
C PHE A 408 -12.57 10.65 -1.52
N LEU A 409 -11.97 9.76 -2.30
CA LEU A 409 -12.70 8.60 -2.84
C LEU A 409 -12.96 7.51 -1.79
N VAL A 410 -13.49 7.93 -0.65
CA VAL A 410 -13.25 7.48 0.72
C VAL A 410 -14.34 6.47 1.02
N VAL A 411 -15.29 6.76 1.88
CA VAL A 411 -16.66 6.32 1.82
C VAL A 411 -17.30 6.45 0.47
N VAL A 412 -16.74 7.21 -0.47
CA VAL A 412 -16.93 7.01 -1.91
C VAL A 412 -16.44 5.56 -2.13
N PRO A 413 -15.21 5.23 -2.50
CA PRO A 413 -14.73 3.86 -2.34
C PRO A 413 -14.57 3.18 -0.95
N VAL A 414 -15.63 3.14 -0.13
CA VAL A 414 -15.92 2.19 0.98
C VAL A 414 -17.42 2.07 1.25
N VAL A 415 -18.24 3.08 0.89
CA VAL A 415 -19.69 2.86 0.90
C VAL A 415 -20.05 2.00 -0.26
N ALA A 416 -20.01 2.52 -1.49
CA ALA A 416 -20.79 1.96 -2.57
C ALA A 416 -20.33 0.62 -3.10
N ALA A 417 -19.35 0.00 -2.49
CA ALA A 417 -19.28 -1.41 -2.13
C ALA A 417 -18.73 -1.44 -0.73
N PRO A 418 -18.99 -2.54 -0.07
CA PRO A 418 -18.06 -3.03 0.88
C PRO A 418 -17.74 -4.49 0.60
N ILE A 419 -18.37 -5.11 -0.42
CA ILE A 419 -17.88 -6.34 -1.07
C ILE A 419 -16.47 -6.04 -1.48
N ASP A 420 -16.26 -4.97 -2.24
CA ASP A 420 -15.00 -4.29 -2.23
C ASP A 420 -15.00 -3.41 -0.95
N THR A 421 -14.52 -3.83 0.22
CA THR A 421 -13.84 -3.02 1.28
C THR A 421 -13.28 -3.84 2.46
N ILE A 422 -13.65 -5.12 2.61
CA ILE A 422 -13.19 -5.95 3.74
C ILE A 422 -12.39 -7.28 3.45
N ILE A 423 -11.60 -7.54 2.38
CA ILE A 423 -10.52 -8.52 1.97
C ILE A 423 -9.36 -7.58 1.48
N GLY A 424 -9.04 -6.49 2.22
CA GLY A 424 -7.83 -5.65 2.05
C GLY A 424 -7.35 -4.84 3.27
N LEU A 425 -8.19 -4.64 4.27
CA LEU A 425 -7.76 -4.46 5.65
C LEU A 425 -7.33 -5.80 6.32
N GLY A 426 -8.15 -6.55 7.07
CA GLY A 426 -8.13 -8.02 7.42
C GLY A 426 -6.88 -8.89 7.65
N ILE A 427 -6.20 -9.36 6.63
CA ILE A 427 -4.76 -9.51 6.67
C ILE A 427 -4.10 -8.18 7.14
N THR A 428 -4.56 -7.41 8.15
CA THR A 428 -4.00 -6.15 8.67
C THR A 428 -4.31 -5.66 10.09
N PHE A 429 -5.54 -5.34 10.50
CA PHE A 429 -5.90 -5.40 11.92
C PHE A 429 -5.45 -6.93 12.24
N THR A 430 -5.34 -7.98 11.33
CA THR A 430 -4.52 -9.23 11.60
C THR A 430 -3.02 -9.04 11.46
N SER A 431 -2.51 -8.04 10.77
CA SER A 431 -1.20 -7.51 11.15
C SER A 431 -1.32 -6.76 12.46
N VAL A 432 -1.93 -7.38 13.49
CA VAL A 432 -1.89 -6.98 14.89
C VAL A 432 -1.78 -8.14 15.96
N PRO A 433 -1.92 -9.49 15.75
CA PRO A 433 -1.51 -10.56 16.69
C PRO A 433 -0.29 -11.37 16.22
N ILE A 434 0.32 -10.97 15.10
CA ILE A 434 1.28 -11.79 14.36
C ILE A 434 2.57 -11.01 14.06
N TYR A 435 2.70 -9.77 14.48
CA TYR A 435 3.85 -9.12 15.11
C TYR A 435 3.63 -9.34 16.63
N PHE A 436 3.13 -10.54 16.94
CA PHE A 436 2.99 -11.15 18.25
C PHE A 436 3.07 -12.71 18.27
N LEU A 437 3.48 -13.38 17.17
CA LEU A 437 4.45 -14.51 17.28
C LEU A 437 5.90 -14.04 17.65
N PHE A 438 7.10 -14.16 16.93
CA PHE A 438 8.68 -13.94 16.96
C PHE A 438 9.69 -12.50 16.91
N ILE A 439 10.13 -11.32 17.74
CA ILE A 439 9.86 -10.14 18.95
C ILE A 439 10.14 -10.09 20.52
N LYS A 440 9.10 -9.93 21.43
CA LYS A 440 8.76 -8.92 22.52
C LYS A 440 8.59 -9.26 24.04
N HIS A 441 7.91 -10.36 24.43
CA HIS A 441 8.06 -11.09 25.73
C HIS A 441 9.03 -12.35 25.78
N ARG A 442 10.27 -12.22 26.36
CA ARG A 442 11.40 -13.23 26.53
C ARG A 442 11.37 -13.98 27.90
N PRO A 443 12.02 -15.16 28.16
CA PRO A 443 13.19 -15.65 27.42
C PRO A 443 13.46 -17.12 27.00
N GLU A 444 13.07 -18.21 27.66
CA GLU A 444 13.72 -19.53 27.49
C GLU A 444 12.98 -20.59 26.63
N VAL A 445 12.80 -21.83 27.12
CA VAL A 445 13.69 -23.00 26.83
C VAL A 445 13.83 -23.47 25.37
N LEU A 446 13.12 -22.88 24.40
CA LEU A 446 13.33 -23.07 22.94
C LEU A 446 13.02 -24.50 22.42
N SER A 447 12.71 -24.79 21.15
CA SER A 447 12.30 -24.00 19.98
C SER A 447 13.25 -22.95 19.33
N ASN A 448 14.40 -23.20 18.73
CA ASN A 448 15.18 -24.37 18.39
C ASN A 448 14.65 -25.36 17.34
N PHE A 449 13.44 -25.91 17.41
CA PHE A 449 12.98 -26.94 16.46
C PHE A 449 13.10 -26.50 14.99
N SER A 450 12.93 -25.19 14.71
CA SER A 450 13.33 -24.57 13.44
C SER A 450 14.49 -23.56 13.55
N GLY A 451 15.19 -23.50 14.69
CA GLY A 451 16.64 -23.21 14.82
C GLY A 451 17.46 -23.90 13.73
N SER A 452 17.06 -25.15 13.52
CA SER A 452 17.35 -26.02 12.40
C SER A 452 17.20 -25.34 11.03
N VAL A 453 16.12 -24.58 10.80
CA VAL A 453 15.74 -24.17 9.45
C VAL A 453 16.45 -22.87 8.98
N SER A 454 17.31 -22.29 9.84
CA SER A 454 18.41 -21.39 9.39
C SER A 454 19.38 -22.20 8.59
N MET A 455 19.90 -23.22 9.28
CA MET A 455 20.97 -24.06 8.80
C MET A 455 20.45 -24.88 7.62
N PHE A 456 19.16 -25.22 7.58
CA PHE A 456 18.47 -25.68 6.38
C PHE A 456 18.54 -24.64 5.27
N THR A 457 17.98 -23.44 5.43
CA THR A 457 17.88 -22.46 4.32
C THR A 457 19.26 -22.02 3.80
N GLN A 458 20.26 -21.91 4.68
CA GLN A 458 21.68 -21.70 4.32
C GLN A 458 22.25 -22.88 3.51
N LYS A 459 22.14 -24.12 4.02
CA LYS A 459 22.70 -25.32 3.38
C LYS A 459 21.95 -25.69 2.09
N PHE A 460 20.65 -25.41 2.02
CA PHE A 460 19.75 -25.75 0.92
C PHE A 460 19.89 -24.79 -0.27
N PHE A 461 20.09 -23.49 -0.03
CA PHE A 461 20.25 -22.50 -1.10
C PHE A 461 21.70 -22.02 -1.32
N LEU A 462 22.68 -22.62 -0.63
CA LEU A 462 24.11 -22.23 -0.66
C LEU A 462 24.28 -20.71 -0.53
N ALA A 463 23.66 -20.18 0.52
CA ALA A 463 23.45 -18.76 0.70
C ALA A 463 23.85 -18.31 2.11
N VAL A 464 24.45 -17.13 2.19
CA VAL A 464 25.12 -16.57 3.38
C VAL A 464 24.49 -15.26 3.82
N PRO A 465 24.63 -14.86 5.09
CA PRO A 465 24.48 -13.45 5.48
C PRO A 465 25.50 -12.56 4.72
N GLU A 466 25.39 -11.26 4.89
CA GLU A 466 26.33 -10.25 4.39
C GLU A 466 27.30 -10.04 5.52
N GLU A 467 28.58 -10.16 5.21
CA GLU A 467 29.66 -9.96 6.15
C GLU A 467 29.53 -8.56 6.74
N GLY A 468 29.47 -8.48 8.07
CA GLY A 468 29.90 -7.28 8.77
C GLY A 468 31.42 -7.20 8.67
N GLU A 469 31.98 -5.98 8.71
CA GLU A 469 33.43 -5.78 8.62
C GLU A 469 34.21 -6.46 9.79
N GLU A 470 33.52 -6.91 10.84
CA GLU A 470 34.04 -7.69 11.96
C GLU A 470 34.63 -9.06 11.54
N GLU A 471 34.12 -9.72 10.48
CA GLU A 471 34.73 -10.95 9.95
C GLU A 471 35.78 -10.66 8.85
N LEU A 472 35.65 -9.54 8.13
CA LEU A 472 36.57 -9.18 7.06
C LEU A 472 37.98 -8.79 7.59
N GLN A 473 38.07 -8.26 8.81
CA GLN A 473 39.36 -7.96 9.45
C GLN A 473 40.18 -9.22 9.83
N MET A 474 39.56 -10.39 9.93
CA MET A 474 40.25 -11.65 10.28
C MET A 474 40.81 -12.43 9.08
N THR A 475 40.59 -11.97 7.84
CA THR A 475 41.05 -12.69 6.62
C THR A 475 42.10 -11.92 5.80
N THR A 476 42.50 -10.72 6.22
CA THR A 476 43.56 -9.92 5.55
C THR A 476 44.81 -9.71 6.41
N THR A 477 45.25 -10.74 7.13
CA THR A 477 46.61 -10.82 7.71
C THR A 477 47.44 -11.86 6.94
N PRO A 478 48.49 -11.47 6.22
CA PRO A 478 49.38 -12.42 5.56
C PRO A 478 50.35 -13.04 6.56
N ASP A 479 49.93 -14.09 7.28
CA ASP A 479 50.85 -15.09 7.86
C ASP A 479 50.07 -16.33 8.35
N SER A 480 49.96 -17.34 7.49
CA SER A 480 49.61 -18.72 7.87
C SER A 480 50.24 -19.72 6.88
N GLN A 481 51.56 -19.60 6.69
CA GLN A 481 52.30 -20.64 5.98
C GLN A 481 52.39 -21.95 6.79
N LEU A 482 52.62 -23.00 6.03
CA LEU A 482 52.81 -24.40 6.38
C LEU A 482 53.47 -24.72 7.74
N ALA A 483 52.87 -25.70 8.42
CA ALA A 483 53.51 -26.92 8.92
C ALA A 483 54.34 -26.95 10.24
N ILE A 484 53.93 -27.91 11.10
CA ILE A 484 54.78 -28.98 11.69
C ILE A 484 55.91 -28.57 12.67
N VAL A 485 55.63 -28.80 13.97
CA VAL A 485 56.54 -29.30 15.05
C VAL A 485 57.72 -28.42 15.51
N SER A 486 57.69 -27.99 16.79
CA SER A 486 58.66 -28.38 17.85
C SER A 486 58.38 -27.72 19.23
N ASP A 487 58.93 -28.28 20.31
CA ASP A 487 58.88 -27.75 21.70
C ASP A 487 59.64 -26.41 21.85
N SER A 488 59.30 -25.48 22.76
CA SER A 488 59.60 -25.64 24.20
C SER A 488 59.27 -24.39 25.07
N LYS A 489 59.02 -24.64 26.38
CA LYS A 489 59.25 -23.83 27.62
C LYS A 489 59.75 -22.36 27.44
N LEU A 490 59.30 -21.31 28.17
CA LEU A 490 59.36 -21.12 29.64
C LEU A 490 58.95 -19.66 30.08
N LYS A 491 58.22 -19.50 31.20
CA LYS A 491 58.18 -18.35 32.18
C LYS A 491 57.68 -16.92 31.83
N ASP A 492 56.97 -16.36 32.82
CA ASP A 492 56.56 -14.96 33.09
C ASP A 492 57.60 -14.20 33.99
N PRO A 493 57.36 -12.96 34.51
CA PRO A 493 56.67 -11.74 34.03
C PRO A 493 57.56 -10.45 34.25
N ALA A 494 56.95 -9.30 34.62
CA ALA A 494 57.54 -7.99 35.04
C ALA A 494 58.03 -7.05 33.89
N ASP A 495 57.89 -5.71 33.87
CA ASP A 495 57.20 -4.66 34.68
C ASP A 495 56.55 -3.65 33.67
N THR A 496 55.89 -2.51 33.94
CA THR A 496 55.98 -1.46 34.99
C THR A 496 54.69 -0.59 35.02
N GLU A 497 54.51 0.24 36.04
CA GLU A 497 53.34 1.13 36.26
C GLU A 497 53.27 2.36 35.33
N ILE A 498 52.08 2.95 35.18
CA ILE A 498 51.84 4.20 34.44
C ILE A 498 51.87 5.40 35.42
N HIS A 499 52.88 6.28 35.27
CA HIS A 499 52.87 7.58 35.92
C HIS A 499 51.99 8.60 35.17
N LEU A 500 51.14 9.30 35.91
CA LEU A 500 50.55 10.57 35.48
C LEU A 500 51.61 11.67 35.47
N ASN A 501 51.53 12.57 34.49
CA ASN A 501 52.13 13.91 34.56
C ASN A 501 51.24 14.89 33.79
N GLU A 502 51.05 16.07 34.37
CA GLU A 502 50.39 17.21 33.71
C GLU A 502 51.42 18.02 32.88
N ASP A 503 51.00 19.18 32.38
CA ASP A 503 51.80 20.18 31.67
C ASP A 503 52.51 19.77 30.36
N GLN A 504 51.81 20.06 29.24
CA GLN A 504 52.37 21.12 28.38
C GLN A 504 51.30 21.89 27.59
N CYS A 505 50.99 23.11 28.05
CA CYS A 505 50.13 24.04 27.32
C CYS A 505 50.94 24.90 26.34
N LYS A 506 50.69 24.77 25.04
CA LYS A 506 51.08 25.77 24.02
C LYS A 506 49.86 26.25 23.24
N LYS A 507 49.61 27.56 23.31
CA LYS A 507 48.58 28.24 22.51
C LYS A 507 49.09 28.42 21.09
N ASP A 508 48.29 28.05 20.10
CA ASP A 508 48.52 28.47 18.72
C ASP A 508 47.47 29.50 18.26
N LYS A 509 47.86 30.37 17.34
CA LYS A 509 47.11 31.61 17.02
C LYS A 509 46.31 31.50 15.72
N ASN A 510 45.12 30.93 15.78
CA ASN A 510 43.95 31.42 15.03
C ASN A 510 42.66 30.76 15.54
N GLY A 511 41.73 31.57 16.05
CA GLY A 511 40.60 31.07 16.85
C GLY A 511 39.41 30.57 16.03
N LYS A 512 39.02 29.31 16.27
CA LYS A 512 37.63 28.85 16.31
C LYS A 512 37.54 27.53 17.08
N ASN A 513 36.61 27.44 18.02
CA ASN A 513 36.54 26.31 18.94
C ASN A 513 36.06 25.03 18.22
N LYS A 514 36.80 23.93 18.39
CA LYS A 514 36.17 22.62 18.57
C LYS A 514 36.07 22.36 20.06
N THR A 515 34.84 22.29 20.57
CA THR A 515 34.53 21.67 21.86
C THR A 515 33.92 20.32 21.55
N ASP A 516 34.62 19.25 21.89
CA ASP A 516 34.03 17.92 21.85
C ASP A 516 32.95 17.81 22.93
N ILE A 517 31.75 17.41 22.54
CA ILE A 517 30.71 16.95 23.44
C ILE A 517 30.34 15.56 22.97
N HIS A 518 30.81 14.55 23.71
CA HIS A 518 30.30 13.18 23.60
C HIS A 518 28.85 13.18 24.13
N ASP A 519 27.89 13.34 23.23
CA ASP A 519 26.48 13.13 23.54
C ASP A 519 26.08 11.68 23.21
N SER A 520 25.42 11.01 24.14
CA SER A 520 25.09 9.59 24.05
C SER A 520 23.85 9.39 23.15
N GLY A 521 24.07 9.35 21.85
CA GLY A 521 23.02 9.38 20.83
C GLY A 521 22.04 8.19 20.88
N GLU A 522 20.84 8.44 21.41
CA GLU A 522 19.70 7.52 21.28
C GLU A 522 19.40 7.21 19.81
N LEU A 523 19.31 5.92 19.46
CA LEU A 523 18.86 5.45 18.15
C LEU A 523 17.33 5.59 17.98
N LYS A 524 16.86 6.83 18.08
CA LYS A 524 15.65 7.28 17.39
C LYS A 524 15.87 7.08 15.90
N LEU A 525 14.81 6.78 15.17
CA LEU A 525 14.92 6.56 13.74
C LEU A 525 14.84 7.91 13.00
N GLU A 526 14.75 7.94 11.67
CA GLU A 526 14.95 9.23 10.96
C GLU A 526 13.77 10.19 11.21
N ARG A 527 13.84 11.43 10.73
CA ARG A 527 12.69 12.32 10.82
C ARG A 527 12.33 12.64 9.38
N SER A 528 11.18 12.15 8.90
CA SER A 528 11.26 11.55 7.56
C SER A 528 10.16 11.87 6.54
N ILE A 529 9.28 12.84 6.85
CA ILE A 529 8.27 13.34 5.92
C ILE A 529 7.84 14.87 5.99
N THR A 530 8.51 15.88 5.36
CA THR A 530 8.50 17.45 5.21
C THR A 530 7.30 18.56 5.17
N LEU A 531 6.42 18.72 4.11
CA LEU A 531 4.97 19.20 3.93
C LEU A 531 3.68 18.31 3.60
N LEU A 532 3.24 17.60 2.51
CA LEU A 532 3.55 16.79 1.26
C LEU A 532 3.73 15.19 1.32
N ASN A 533 3.79 14.54 2.51
CA ASN A 533 3.82 13.11 3.06
C ASN A 533 3.75 12.85 4.66
N GLY A 534 2.95 13.43 5.69
CA GLY A 534 1.49 13.22 6.41
C GLY A 534 -0.20 12.83 5.96
N VAL A 535 -1.24 13.27 5.04
CA VAL A 535 -1.84 14.21 3.87
C VAL A 535 -2.30 13.75 2.41
N ASN A 536 -1.71 13.99 1.19
CA ASN A 536 -1.36 12.92 0.20
C ASN A 536 -1.28 11.55 0.86
N ILE A 537 -0.22 11.06 1.50
CA ILE A 537 -0.46 9.98 2.46
C ILE A 537 -1.31 10.38 3.74
N ILE A 538 -2.48 11.03 3.70
CA ILE A 538 -3.73 10.87 4.52
C ILE A 538 -4.94 10.98 3.59
N ILE A 539 -4.69 10.87 2.29
CA ILE A 539 -5.65 11.02 1.22
C ILE A 539 -6.43 9.70 1.36
N GLY A 540 -5.86 8.58 1.00
CA GLY A 540 -6.64 7.41 0.75
C GLY A 540 -7.16 6.44 1.85
N VAL A 541 -7.07 6.60 3.17
CA VAL A 541 -7.41 5.58 4.20
C VAL A 541 -8.81 4.93 4.06
N ILE A 542 -9.84 5.29 4.77
CA ILE A 542 -10.87 6.13 4.21
C ILE A 542 -11.23 5.77 2.72
N ILE A 543 -10.35 5.68 1.69
CA ILE A 543 -10.66 5.30 0.27
C ILE A 543 -10.22 3.93 -0.07
N GLY A 544 -10.99 3.40 -1.01
CA GLY A 544 -10.42 2.53 -1.99
C GLY A 544 -11.30 1.66 -2.81
N SER A 545 -11.65 0.58 -2.21
CA SER A 545 -12.34 -0.49 -2.85
C SER A 545 -13.79 -0.15 -3.02
N GLY A 546 -14.40 0.43 -2.03
CA GLY A 546 -15.82 0.26 -1.87
C GLY A 546 -16.72 1.22 -2.55
N ILE A 547 -16.79 1.15 -3.86
CA ILE A 547 -17.84 1.85 -4.59
C ILE A 547 -18.60 0.91 -5.58
N PHE A 548 -18.48 -0.40 -5.35
CA PHE A 548 -18.79 -1.49 -6.26
C PHE A 548 -20.15 -2.25 -6.10
N ILE A 549 -20.90 -2.27 -4.99
CA ILE A 549 -22.16 -3.03 -4.74
C ILE A 549 -23.05 -2.35 -3.65
N SER A 550 -23.09 -1.01 -3.44
CA SER A 550 -23.55 -0.48 -2.12
C SER A 550 -23.92 1.04 -1.77
N PRO A 551 -24.11 2.10 -2.61
CA PRO A 551 -25.39 2.53 -3.19
C PRO A 551 -26.18 1.58 -4.06
N LYS A 552 -25.85 0.32 -4.00
CA LYS A 552 -26.71 -0.58 -3.22
C LYS A 552 -26.72 -0.25 -1.69
N GLY A 553 -26.41 -1.06 -0.67
CA GLY A 553 -26.11 -0.62 0.74
C GLY A 553 -26.60 0.76 1.28
N VAL A 554 -25.88 1.91 1.18
CA VAL A 554 -26.42 3.22 1.62
C VAL A 554 -27.72 3.56 0.92
N HIS A 555 -27.85 3.35 -0.39
CA HIS A 555 -29.10 3.63 -1.10
C HIS A 555 -30.17 2.58 -0.78
N GLU A 556 -29.78 1.30 -0.70
CA GLU A 556 -30.62 0.17 -0.28
C GLU A 556 -31.25 0.42 1.10
N LYS A 557 -30.48 0.98 2.04
CA LYS A 557 -30.93 1.30 3.40
C LYS A 557 -31.48 2.73 3.56
N ALA A 558 -31.06 3.70 2.74
CA ALA A 558 -31.62 5.05 2.73
C ALA A 558 -32.94 5.14 1.95
N GLY A 559 -33.20 4.23 1.02
CA GLY A 559 -34.39 4.17 0.17
C GLY A 559 -34.54 5.30 -0.86
N SER A 560 -33.64 6.30 -0.86
CA SER A 560 -33.74 7.47 -1.74
C SER A 560 -32.39 8.08 -2.11
N VAL A 561 -32.38 8.81 -3.23
CA VAL A 561 -31.23 9.57 -3.72
C VAL A 561 -30.86 10.67 -2.73
N GLY A 562 -31.83 11.50 -2.34
CA GLY A 562 -31.63 12.65 -1.48
C GLY A 562 -31.11 12.28 -0.08
N LEU A 563 -31.64 11.23 0.55
CA LEU A 563 -31.10 10.78 1.85
C LEU A 563 -29.71 10.17 1.70
N SER A 564 -29.46 9.39 0.63
CA SER A 564 -28.10 8.91 0.31
C SER A 564 -27.12 10.08 0.35
N LEU A 565 -27.33 11.13 -0.48
CA LEU A 565 -26.47 12.34 -0.54
C LEU A 565 -26.26 13.05 0.81
N ILE A 566 -27.26 13.01 1.69
CA ILE A 566 -27.16 13.60 3.03
C ILE A 566 -26.26 12.74 3.92
N LEU A 567 -26.47 11.42 3.97
CA LEU A 567 -25.64 10.50 4.78
C LEU A 567 -24.17 10.55 4.35
N TRP A 568 -23.94 10.76 3.05
CA TRP A 568 -22.63 11.01 2.47
C TRP A 568 -21.91 12.23 3.05
N VAL A 569 -22.55 13.40 3.04
CA VAL A 569 -22.00 14.63 3.67
C VAL A 569 -21.86 14.45 5.19
N CYS A 570 -22.87 13.86 5.85
CA CYS A 570 -22.92 13.67 7.30
C CYS A 570 -21.75 12.83 7.81
N GLY A 571 -21.43 11.70 7.16
CA GLY A 571 -20.27 10.92 7.56
C GLY A 571 -18.97 11.72 7.45
N GLY A 572 -18.86 12.67 6.50
CA GLY A 572 -17.60 13.38 6.21
C GLY A 572 -17.34 14.52 7.17
N ILE A 573 -18.43 15.16 7.60
CA ILE A 573 -18.43 15.98 8.80
C ILE A 573 -18.06 15.13 10.03
N PHE A 574 -18.59 13.92 10.17
CA PHE A 574 -18.26 13.04 11.30
C PHE A 574 -16.79 12.59 11.31
N ALA A 575 -16.22 12.32 10.14
CA ALA A 575 -14.79 12.09 9.91
C ALA A 575 -13.95 13.29 10.30
N ALA A 576 -14.36 14.50 9.88
CA ALA A 576 -13.71 15.76 10.24
C ALA A 576 -13.68 15.97 11.74
N LEU A 577 -14.78 15.64 12.43
CA LEU A 577 -14.90 15.74 13.88
C LEU A 577 -13.97 14.76 14.59
N GLY A 578 -14.05 13.47 14.28
CA GLY A 578 -13.22 12.43 14.92
C GLY A 578 -11.74 12.67 14.74
N SER A 579 -11.36 13.00 13.52
CA SER A 579 -9.98 13.27 13.17
C SER A 579 -9.45 14.54 13.82
N TYR A 580 -10.24 15.61 13.86
CA TYR A 580 -9.86 16.82 14.58
C TYR A 580 -9.67 16.55 16.09
N CYS A 581 -10.46 15.66 16.69
CA CYS A 581 -10.28 15.23 18.09
C CYS A 581 -8.98 14.44 18.29
N TYR A 582 -8.73 13.44 17.46
CA TYR A 582 -7.50 12.65 17.47
C TYR A 582 -6.26 13.50 17.21
N SER A 583 -6.42 14.57 16.44
CA SER A 583 -5.37 15.56 16.14
C SER A 583 -4.73 16.18 17.40
N GLU A 584 -5.49 16.32 18.48
CA GLU A 584 -4.93 16.72 19.78
C GLU A 584 -4.18 15.57 20.45
N LEU A 585 -4.74 14.36 20.46
CA LEU A 585 -4.08 13.18 21.03
C LEU A 585 -2.71 12.95 20.38
N GLY A 586 -2.67 12.97 19.05
CA GLY A 586 -1.46 12.79 18.23
C GLY A 586 -0.50 13.98 18.19
N THR A 587 -0.70 14.94 19.08
CA THR A 587 0.24 16.05 19.26
C THR A 587 0.53 16.38 20.72
N LEU A 588 -0.26 15.81 21.64
CA LEU A 588 0.02 15.73 23.06
C LEU A 588 0.88 14.51 23.40
N ILE A 589 0.46 13.33 22.97
CA ILE A 589 1.22 12.10 23.14
C ILE A 589 2.11 11.95 21.91
N SER A 590 3.43 12.01 22.15
CA SER A 590 4.46 11.85 21.13
C SER A 590 4.78 10.36 20.89
N ASP A 591 3.99 9.47 21.50
CA ASP A 591 4.22 8.03 21.60
C ASP A 591 3.39 7.21 20.63
N SER A 592 3.95 6.07 20.36
CA SER A 592 3.63 5.15 19.31
C SER A 592 2.47 4.29 19.70
N GLY A 593 1.41 4.36 18.92
CA GLY A 593 0.23 3.59 19.26
C GLY A 593 -1.03 4.06 18.62
N GLY A 594 -1.07 5.33 18.25
CA GLY A 594 -2.34 6.03 18.11
C GLY A 594 -3.29 5.68 19.21
N ASP A 595 -4.46 5.20 18.84
CA ASP A 595 -5.45 4.66 19.75
C ASP A 595 -4.85 3.80 20.87
N TYR A 596 -3.93 2.88 20.57
CA TYR A 596 -3.24 2.05 21.57
C TYR A 596 -2.34 2.84 22.52
N ALA A 597 -1.59 3.83 22.05
CA ALA A 597 -0.71 4.65 22.91
C ALA A 597 -1.55 5.53 23.81
N TYR A 598 -2.57 6.17 23.23
CA TYR A 598 -3.48 7.03 23.95
C TYR A 598 -4.21 6.23 25.03
N ILE A 599 -4.73 5.05 24.69
CA ILE A 599 -5.40 4.16 25.63
C ILE A 599 -4.43 3.55 26.64
N ARG A 600 -3.19 3.22 26.26
CA ARG A 600 -2.18 2.72 27.22
C ARG A 600 -1.80 3.80 28.24
N LYS A 601 -1.61 5.05 27.81
CA LYS A 601 -1.28 6.18 28.70
C LYS A 601 -2.48 6.67 29.53
N ALA A 602 -3.73 6.41 29.12
CA ALA A 602 -4.93 6.78 29.88
C ALA A 602 -5.48 5.66 30.79
N TYR A 603 -5.43 4.40 30.32
CA TYR A 603 -6.17 3.26 30.87
C TYR A 603 -5.31 2.01 31.11
N GLY A 604 -4.01 2.08 30.87
CA GLY A 604 -3.06 1.01 31.22
C GLY A 604 -3.08 -0.20 30.27
N PRO A 605 -2.37 -1.29 30.64
CA PRO A 605 -2.02 -2.36 29.71
C PRO A 605 -3.20 -3.24 29.28
N MET A 606 -4.18 -3.53 30.15
CA MET A 606 -5.27 -4.45 29.79
C MET A 606 -6.21 -3.85 28.74
N ILE A 607 -6.66 -2.61 28.92
CA ILE A 607 -7.57 -1.97 27.96
C ILE A 607 -6.81 -1.62 26.67
N ALA A 608 -5.53 -1.24 26.77
CA ALA A 608 -4.67 -1.16 25.59
C ALA A 608 -4.50 -2.51 24.91
N PHE A 609 -4.47 -3.63 25.66
CA PHE A 609 -4.45 -4.99 25.09
C PHE A 609 -5.78 -5.39 24.43
N ILE A 610 -6.94 -4.95 24.91
CA ILE A 610 -8.22 -5.28 24.25
C ILE A 610 -8.46 -4.36 23.07
N ARG A 611 -8.19 -3.05 23.22
CA ARG A 611 -8.13 -2.09 22.11
C ARG A 611 -7.26 -2.66 21.00
N LEU A 612 -6.11 -3.21 21.37
CA LEU A 612 -5.29 -4.08 20.55
C LEU A 612 -6.07 -5.33 20.07
N TRP A 613 -6.47 -6.31 20.88
CA TRP A 613 -7.06 -7.59 20.43
C TRP A 613 -8.22 -7.47 19.41
N VAL A 614 -9.00 -6.42 19.55
CA VAL A 614 -10.06 -6.00 18.63
C VAL A 614 -9.50 -5.61 17.25
N GLU A 615 -8.55 -4.68 17.30
CA GLU A 615 -7.56 -4.37 16.29
C GLU A 615 -6.73 -5.62 15.91
N VAL A 616 -6.92 -6.84 16.44
CA VAL A 616 -6.08 -8.02 16.13
C VAL A 616 -6.72 -9.25 15.53
N ILE A 617 -7.87 -9.71 16.05
CA ILE A 617 -8.62 -10.87 15.53
C ILE A 617 -9.93 -10.45 14.82
N ILE A 618 -10.30 -9.14 14.73
CA ILE A 618 -11.58 -8.73 14.07
C ILE A 618 -11.53 -7.57 13.07
N ILE A 619 -11.28 -6.32 13.50
CA ILE A 619 -11.78 -5.17 12.75
C ILE A 619 -11.13 -5.14 11.35
N ARG A 620 -9.82 -5.33 11.35
CA ARG A 620 -8.94 -5.45 10.18
C ARG A 620 -8.38 -6.85 10.24
N PRO A 621 -9.01 -7.86 10.90
CA PRO A 621 -9.09 -9.27 10.43
C PRO A 621 -10.14 -9.76 9.44
N CYS A 622 -11.39 -9.42 9.64
CA CYS A 622 -12.52 -9.86 8.81
C CYS A 622 -12.58 -9.11 7.48
N SER A 623 -11.40 -8.84 6.90
CA SER A 623 -11.21 -7.47 6.53
C SER A 623 -10.21 -7.10 5.38
N ILE A 624 -9.25 -7.79 4.70
CA ILE A 624 -8.58 -9.13 4.53
C ILE A 624 -9.52 -10.37 4.55
N ALA A 625 -10.84 -10.22 4.52
CA ALA A 625 -11.83 -11.29 4.37
C ALA A 625 -13.16 -11.01 3.59
N VAL A 626 -13.28 -9.95 2.75
CA VAL A 626 -14.39 -9.48 1.87
C VAL A 626 -14.05 -8.58 0.62
N ILE A 627 -13.38 -7.38 0.63
CA ILE A 627 -12.66 -6.66 -0.49
C ILE A 627 -12.20 -7.63 -1.53
N SER A 628 -11.37 -8.56 -1.07
CA SER A 628 -10.95 -9.63 -1.92
C SER A 628 -12.15 -10.50 -2.41
N LEU A 629 -13.38 -10.01 -2.62
CA LEU A 629 -14.52 -10.60 -3.34
C LEU A 629 -14.99 -9.65 -4.45
N THR A 630 -14.11 -8.75 -4.94
CA THR A 630 -14.42 -7.84 -6.08
C THR A 630 -13.33 -7.64 -7.16
N PHE A 631 -12.13 -8.24 -7.05
CA PHE A 631 -11.16 -8.67 -8.10
C PHE A 631 -11.81 -9.82 -8.76
N SER A 632 -12.18 -10.83 -7.97
CA SER A 632 -13.48 -11.52 -8.03
C SER A 632 -14.47 -10.80 -8.91
N LYS A 633 -15.38 -9.99 -8.39
CA LYS A 633 -16.47 -9.50 -9.23
C LYS A 633 -15.99 -8.72 -10.44
N TYR A 634 -14.96 -7.88 -10.42
CA TYR A 634 -14.85 -6.87 -11.46
C TYR A 634 -14.22 -7.32 -12.80
N ILE A 635 -13.64 -8.52 -12.91
CA ILE A 635 -13.65 -9.29 -14.17
C ILE A 635 -14.19 -10.67 -14.09
N LEU A 636 -14.55 -11.17 -12.92
CA LEU A 636 -15.56 -12.20 -13.06
C LEU A 636 -16.72 -11.61 -13.91
N VAL A 637 -17.04 -10.34 -13.76
CA VAL A 637 -17.69 -9.46 -14.75
C VAL A 637 -16.95 -9.43 -16.12
N LEU A 638 -15.94 -8.61 -16.40
CA LEU A 638 -15.15 -8.52 -17.66
C LEU A 638 -14.51 -9.78 -18.34
N VAL A 639 -14.47 -10.98 -17.75
CA VAL A 639 -14.07 -12.27 -18.40
C VAL A 639 -15.20 -13.28 -18.38
N PHE A 640 -16.22 -13.04 -17.56
CA PHE A 640 -17.46 -13.80 -17.58
C PHE A 640 -18.63 -12.83 -17.85
N GLN A 641 -18.46 -11.87 -18.78
CA GLN A 641 -19.45 -10.80 -19.03
C GLN A 641 -20.80 -11.36 -19.44
N ASN A 642 -20.74 -12.45 -20.22
CA ASN A 642 -21.88 -13.20 -20.71
C ASN A 642 -22.05 -14.55 -19.97
N CYS A 643 -21.38 -14.75 -18.83
CA CYS A 643 -21.25 -16.05 -18.16
C CYS A 643 -21.43 -15.94 -16.63
N PRO A 644 -22.00 -16.95 -15.96
CA PRO A 644 -22.04 -16.95 -14.50
C PRO A 644 -20.62 -17.07 -13.94
N ILE A 645 -20.34 -16.16 -13.03
CA ILE A 645 -19.14 -16.09 -12.20
C ILE A 645 -19.01 -17.39 -11.37
N PRO A 646 -17.92 -18.18 -11.48
CA PRO A 646 -17.76 -19.38 -10.66
C PRO A 646 -17.56 -19.04 -9.18
N GLU A 647 -18.27 -19.70 -8.27
CA GLU A 647 -18.23 -19.35 -6.84
C GLU A 647 -16.83 -19.40 -6.23
N TYR A 648 -16.02 -20.42 -6.55
CA TYR A 648 -14.61 -20.48 -6.09
C TYR A 648 -13.73 -19.44 -6.79
N ALA A 649 -14.09 -19.05 -8.01
CA ALA A 649 -13.40 -17.99 -8.70
C ALA A 649 -13.60 -16.64 -8.00
N GLU A 650 -14.40 -16.53 -6.92
CA GLU A 650 -14.32 -15.42 -5.98
C GLU A 650 -13.40 -15.63 -4.76
N PRO A 651 -13.70 -16.42 -3.71
CA PRO A 651 -12.87 -16.47 -2.49
C PRO A 651 -11.58 -17.25 -2.69
N LEU A 652 -11.59 -18.32 -3.49
CA LEU A 652 -10.32 -18.94 -3.80
C LEU A 652 -9.49 -17.89 -4.59
N LEU A 653 -10.05 -17.22 -5.59
CA LEU A 653 -9.38 -16.08 -6.23
C LEU A 653 -9.02 -14.94 -5.25
N ALA A 654 -9.69 -14.76 -4.12
CA ALA A 654 -9.41 -13.79 -3.06
C ALA A 654 -8.09 -14.03 -2.36
N CYS A 655 -7.81 -15.31 -2.22
CA CYS A 655 -6.53 -15.87 -1.87
C CYS A 655 -5.70 -16.08 -3.14
N CYS A 656 -5.95 -15.24 -4.15
CA CYS A 656 -4.99 -14.71 -5.09
C CYS A 656 -4.74 -13.21 -4.84
N LEU A 657 -5.05 -12.68 -3.63
CA LEU A 657 -4.54 -11.39 -3.11
C LEU A 657 -3.49 -11.33 -1.97
N ILE A 658 -3.89 -11.72 -0.78
CA ILE A 658 -3.09 -12.36 0.27
C ILE A 658 -1.65 -12.81 -0.06
N LEU A 659 -1.39 -14.12 -0.15
CA LEU A 659 -0.10 -14.78 -0.15
C LEU A 659 0.88 -14.32 -1.26
N LEU A 660 0.52 -14.21 -2.52
CA LEU A 660 1.49 -13.61 -3.44
C LEU A 660 1.68 -12.14 -3.06
N LEU A 661 0.60 -11.47 -2.71
CA LEU A 661 0.65 -10.17 -2.08
C LEU A 661 1.72 -10.15 -0.91
N THR A 662 1.86 -11.32 -0.21
CA THR A 662 2.83 -11.98 0.78
C THR A 662 4.26 -12.15 0.31
N TRP A 663 4.60 -11.55 -0.84
CA TRP A 663 5.95 -11.55 -1.36
C TRP A 663 6.76 -10.23 -1.41
N ILE A 664 6.30 -8.96 -1.31
CA ILE A 664 7.23 -7.77 -1.40
C ILE A 664 7.65 -6.94 -0.14
N ASN A 665 7.16 -7.04 1.09
CA ASN A 665 7.85 -6.61 2.38
C ASN A 665 8.07 -7.63 3.51
N SER A 666 8.10 -8.90 3.27
CA SER A 666 8.60 -9.58 2.12
C SER A 666 9.72 -8.82 1.32
N GLN A 667 9.82 -8.81 -0.01
CA GLN A 667 10.99 -8.45 -0.86
C GLN A 667 11.53 -7.02 -1.30
N SER A 668 10.98 -5.75 -1.33
CA SER A 668 11.58 -4.39 -1.74
C SER A 668 11.44 -2.97 -0.99
N VAL A 669 12.08 -2.51 0.12
CA VAL A 669 12.21 -1.04 0.42
C VAL A 669 13.26 -0.38 -0.43
N ARG A 670 13.26 -0.77 -1.71
CA ARG A 670 13.31 0.26 -2.72
C ARG A 670 12.04 0.38 -3.54
N TRP A 671 11.15 -0.62 -3.58
CA TRP A 671 9.85 -0.56 -4.24
C TRP A 671 8.53 -0.79 -3.45
N SER A 672 8.39 -0.63 -2.11
CA SER A 672 7.04 -0.68 -1.49
C SER A 672 6.14 0.55 -1.60
N THR A 673 6.54 1.60 -0.89
CA THR A 673 6.24 3.03 -1.05
C THR A 673 6.32 3.53 -2.53
N ARG A 674 6.15 2.63 -3.48
CA ARG A 674 6.56 2.59 -4.86
C ARG A 674 5.56 1.88 -5.71
N ILE A 675 4.93 0.78 -5.29
CA ILE A 675 3.56 0.64 -5.80
C ILE A 675 2.75 1.69 -5.09
N GLN A 676 2.96 1.84 -3.77
CA GLN A 676 2.28 2.77 -2.89
C GLN A 676 1.96 4.10 -3.55
N ASP A 677 2.97 4.93 -3.78
CA ASP A 677 2.65 6.24 -4.29
C ASP A 677 2.18 6.18 -5.74
N VAL A 678 2.46 5.12 -6.50
CA VAL A 678 2.12 5.20 -7.91
C VAL A 678 0.72 4.83 -8.06
N THR A 679 0.29 3.66 -7.63
CA THR A 679 -1.12 3.33 -7.36
C THR A 679 -1.84 4.35 -6.52
N THR A 680 -1.14 5.36 -6.03
CA THR A 680 -1.70 6.65 -5.76
C THR A 680 -1.86 7.63 -6.93
N TYR A 681 -0.89 8.10 -7.70
CA TYR A 681 -1.29 8.58 -9.05
C TYR A 681 -1.35 7.41 -10.01
N ALA A 682 -2.25 6.57 -9.51
CA ALA A 682 -2.80 5.31 -9.87
C ALA A 682 -4.11 4.95 -9.10
N LYS A 683 -4.69 5.72 -8.12
CA LYS A 683 -6.12 6.21 -8.22
C LYS A 683 -6.23 7.54 -8.90
N LEU A 684 -5.43 8.56 -8.67
CA LEU A 684 -6.07 9.87 -8.55
C LEU A 684 -6.49 10.66 -9.81
N LEU A 685 -7.03 10.01 -10.82
CA LEU A 685 -7.06 10.41 -12.19
C LEU A 685 -8.40 10.41 -12.97
N ALA A 686 -9.56 10.12 -12.40
CA ALA A 686 -10.85 10.39 -13.05
C ALA A 686 -12.16 10.58 -12.24
N LEU A 687 -12.20 10.42 -10.92
CA LEU A 687 -12.79 11.35 -9.94
C LEU A 687 -12.16 12.74 -9.94
N VAL A 688 -11.87 13.21 -11.14
CA VAL A 688 -12.32 14.53 -11.55
C VAL A 688 -12.84 14.46 -12.97
N LEU A 689 -12.34 13.61 -13.88
CA LEU A 689 -13.03 13.32 -15.15
C LEU A 689 -14.52 13.06 -15.05
N VAL A 690 -14.93 11.93 -14.47
CA VAL A 690 -16.31 11.55 -14.61
C VAL A 690 -17.12 12.49 -13.74
N ILE A 691 -16.54 13.39 -12.92
CA ILE A 691 -17.24 14.56 -12.32
C ILE A 691 -17.33 15.74 -13.26
N ILE A 692 -16.26 16.02 -14.01
CA ILE A 692 -16.29 16.91 -15.18
C ILE A 692 -17.50 16.49 -16.02
N THR A 693 -17.89 15.22 -15.99
CA THR A 693 -19.13 14.75 -16.61
C THR A 693 -20.32 14.37 -15.72
N GLY A 694 -20.16 14.25 -14.40
CA GLY A 694 -21.20 14.39 -13.37
C GLY A 694 -21.86 15.76 -13.44
N ILE A 695 -21.11 16.66 -14.04
CA ILE A 695 -21.52 17.97 -14.48
C ILE A 695 -21.99 17.89 -15.95
N VAL A 696 -21.18 17.46 -16.94
CA VAL A 696 -21.61 17.42 -18.37
C VAL A 696 -22.90 16.63 -18.65
N MET A 697 -23.09 15.41 -18.16
CA MET A 697 -24.28 14.61 -18.51
C MET A 697 -25.48 14.78 -17.58
N LEU A 698 -25.27 15.30 -16.38
CA LEU A 698 -26.34 15.98 -15.66
C LEU A 698 -26.90 17.18 -16.48
N PHE A 699 -26.10 17.75 -17.39
CA PHE A 699 -26.54 18.77 -18.36
C PHE A 699 -26.94 18.25 -19.76
N ILE A 700 -26.67 16.99 -20.14
CA ILE A 700 -27.00 16.44 -21.47
C ILE A 700 -28.16 15.43 -21.41
N THR A 701 -28.28 14.60 -20.37
CA THR A 701 -29.35 13.61 -20.22
C THR A 701 -30.02 13.71 -18.86
N ASN A 702 -31.34 13.89 -18.83
CA ASN A 702 -32.12 13.63 -17.63
C ASN A 702 -32.48 12.15 -17.55
N SER A 703 -31.79 11.43 -16.68
CA SER A 703 -32.07 10.04 -16.27
C SER A 703 -33.24 9.90 -15.29
N GLY A 704 -33.78 11.02 -14.80
CA GLY A 704 -34.97 11.06 -13.94
C GLY A 704 -34.70 10.84 -12.45
N SER A 705 -33.51 10.43 -12.03
CA SER A 705 -33.27 10.06 -10.62
C SER A 705 -33.19 11.24 -9.65
N PHE A 706 -33.15 12.48 -10.15
CA PHE A 706 -33.35 13.67 -9.33
C PHE A 706 -34.82 14.11 -9.25
N ASP A 707 -35.64 13.67 -10.20
CA ASP A 707 -37.07 13.95 -10.20
C ASP A 707 -37.68 13.16 -9.03
N ASP A 708 -38.22 13.89 -8.05
CA ASP A 708 -38.58 13.38 -6.72
C ASP A 708 -37.46 12.58 -6.00
N ALA A 709 -36.24 13.13 -5.95
CA ALA A 709 -35.05 12.53 -5.29
C ALA A 709 -35.25 12.03 -3.84
N PHE A 710 -36.29 12.45 -3.12
CA PHE A 710 -36.63 12.00 -1.76
C PHE A 710 -37.75 10.96 -1.70
N SER A 711 -38.29 10.51 -2.83
CA SER A 711 -39.17 9.34 -2.91
C SER A 711 -38.48 8.10 -2.33
N GLY A 712 -39.25 7.24 -1.65
CA GLY A 712 -38.73 6.00 -1.03
C GLY A 712 -37.91 6.14 0.26
N THR A 713 -37.63 7.37 0.74
CA THR A 713 -36.75 7.62 1.90
C THR A 713 -37.10 6.79 3.14
N SER A 714 -36.16 5.98 3.64
CA SER A 714 -36.31 5.24 4.90
C SER A 714 -36.23 6.18 6.11
N MET A 715 -37.19 6.04 7.01
CA MET A 715 -37.25 6.74 8.31
C MET A 715 -36.77 5.86 9.47
N ASN A 716 -36.33 4.63 9.21
CA ASN A 716 -35.90 3.70 10.24
C ASN A 716 -34.49 4.05 10.73
N ALA A 717 -34.33 4.26 12.04
CA ALA A 717 -33.02 4.50 12.65
C ALA A 717 -32.05 3.32 12.45
N GLY A 718 -32.56 2.08 12.36
CA GLY A 718 -31.78 0.89 12.03
C GLY A 718 -31.14 1.02 10.65
N ASP A 719 -31.96 1.20 9.60
CA ASP A 719 -31.47 1.34 8.23
C ASP A 719 -30.59 2.58 8.06
N ILE A 720 -30.93 3.72 8.68
CA ILE A 720 -30.06 4.91 8.69
C ILE A 720 -28.71 4.61 9.35
N SER A 721 -28.67 3.77 10.39
CA SER A 721 -27.41 3.35 11.02
C SER A 721 -26.62 2.34 10.19
N LEU A 722 -27.27 1.49 9.41
CA LEU A 722 -26.64 0.53 8.48
C LEU A 722 -26.15 1.22 7.21
N ALA A 723 -26.92 2.17 6.68
CA ALA A 723 -26.46 3.13 5.69
C ALA A 723 -25.26 3.91 6.24
N LEU A 724 -25.33 4.46 7.46
CA LEU A 724 -24.17 5.10 8.07
C LEU A 724 -23.03 4.13 8.38
N TYR A 725 -23.25 2.83 8.52
CA TYR A 725 -22.18 1.82 8.58
C TYR A 725 -21.51 1.67 7.25
N SER A 726 -22.27 1.45 6.18
CA SER A 726 -21.73 1.58 4.84
C SER A 726 -21.07 2.95 4.65
N ALA A 727 -21.49 4.04 5.34
CA ALA A 727 -20.84 5.37 5.33
C ALA A 727 -19.73 5.65 6.35
N LEU A 728 -19.42 4.73 7.29
CA LEU A 728 -18.47 4.98 8.39
C LEU A 728 -17.57 3.80 8.76
N PHE A 729 -17.90 2.60 8.30
CA PHE A 729 -16.87 1.73 7.69
C PHE A 729 -15.95 2.46 6.74
N ALA A 730 -16.44 3.59 6.28
CA ALA A 730 -16.11 4.11 5.04
C ALA A 730 -15.36 5.42 5.23
N TYR A 731 -15.72 6.30 6.19
CA TYR A 731 -14.73 7.27 6.67
C TYR A 731 -13.68 6.58 7.59
N ASN A 732 -13.52 5.25 7.60
CA ASN A 732 -12.58 4.51 8.44
C ASN A 732 -11.13 4.92 8.22
N GLY A 733 -10.61 5.73 9.14
CA GLY A 733 -9.17 5.90 9.32
C GLY A 733 -8.56 7.24 8.89
N TRP A 734 -9.38 8.28 8.84
CA TRP A 734 -8.90 9.59 9.28
C TRP A 734 -8.11 9.50 10.62
N ASN A 735 -8.33 8.44 11.44
CA ASN A 735 -7.53 8.15 12.64
C ASN A 735 -6.21 7.46 12.33
N TYR A 736 -6.00 6.82 11.19
CA TYR A 736 -4.85 5.92 11.07
C TYR A 736 -3.53 6.68 11.09
N LEU A 737 -3.51 7.92 10.65
CA LEU A 737 -2.27 8.69 10.83
C LEU A 737 -2.04 9.17 12.24
N ASN A 738 -3.05 9.10 13.08
CA ASN A 738 -2.82 9.20 14.49
C ASN A 738 -2.14 7.95 15.04
N PHE A 739 -1.76 6.96 14.23
CA PHE A 739 -0.69 6.03 14.57
C PHE A 739 0.74 6.64 14.45
N ILE A 740 0.98 7.94 14.12
CA ILE A 740 2.35 8.53 13.89
C ILE A 740 2.71 10.04 14.40
N VAL A 741 3.80 10.29 15.21
CA VAL A 741 4.72 11.48 15.51
C VAL A 741 6.27 11.35 15.91
N GLU A 742 6.86 10.17 16.31
CA GLU A 742 8.19 9.39 16.16
C GLU A 742 8.50 8.27 14.76
N GLU A 743 8.82 8.34 13.27
CA GLU A 743 9.64 9.15 12.00
C GLU A 743 9.17 10.48 11.20
N ILE A 744 9.22 11.70 11.75
CA ILE A 744 8.47 12.93 11.43
C ILE A 744 9.37 14.04 11.95
N GLN A 745 10.00 14.90 11.14
CA GLN A 745 10.63 16.13 11.64
C GLN A 745 9.56 17.11 12.10
N ASN A 746 8.80 16.92 13.21
CA ASN A 746 8.05 17.97 13.95
C ASN A 746 6.84 17.52 14.89
N PRO A 747 7.02 17.10 16.16
CA PRO A 747 5.87 17.05 17.14
C PRO A 747 5.23 18.31 17.82
N LYS A 748 5.84 19.52 17.99
CA LYS A 748 5.23 20.72 18.69
C LYS A 748 4.11 21.52 17.95
N ARG A 749 4.37 22.48 17.04
CA ARG A 749 3.44 23.53 16.50
C ARG A 749 2.21 23.19 15.59
N ASN A 750 2.34 23.02 14.25
CA ASN A 750 1.21 23.04 13.28
C ASN A 750 0.26 21.82 13.19
N LEU A 751 0.67 20.67 12.61
CA LEU A 751 -0.16 19.51 12.17
C LEU A 751 -1.58 19.79 11.62
N PRO A 752 -2.68 19.76 12.39
CA PRO A 752 -4.01 19.34 11.92
C PRO A 752 -4.71 20.32 11.00
N LEU A 753 -4.03 21.42 10.62
CA LEU A 753 -4.18 22.01 9.28
C LEU A 753 -4.49 20.91 8.29
N ALA A 754 -3.56 19.97 8.22
CA ALA A 754 -3.60 18.74 7.50
C ALA A 754 -4.86 17.89 7.73
N ILE A 755 -5.45 17.83 8.92
CA ILE A 755 -6.65 17.00 9.19
C ILE A 755 -7.94 17.69 8.71
N ALA A 756 -7.99 19.01 8.78
CA ALA A 756 -9.06 19.76 8.12
C ALA A 756 -8.90 19.72 6.59
N ILE A 757 -7.65 19.87 6.17
CA ILE A 757 -7.14 19.51 4.85
C ILE A 757 -7.42 18.04 4.56
N SER A 758 -7.68 17.16 5.54
CA SER A 758 -8.39 15.90 5.34
C SER A 758 -9.75 16.19 4.84
N CYS A 759 -10.68 16.37 5.76
CA CYS A 759 -12.06 15.93 5.64
C CYS A 759 -12.96 16.79 4.72
N THR A 760 -12.38 17.48 3.72
CA THR A 760 -13.02 18.47 2.86
C THR A 760 -13.30 18.06 1.38
N THR A 761 -12.36 17.89 0.40
CA THR A 761 -12.67 17.41 -1.00
C THR A 761 -12.99 15.89 -1.08
N VAL A 762 -12.91 15.28 0.08
CA VAL A 762 -13.80 14.40 0.82
C VAL A 762 -15.24 14.78 0.55
N THR A 763 -16.15 14.65 1.51
CA THR A 763 -17.34 15.48 1.71
C THR A 763 -17.79 16.39 0.54
N VAL A 764 -16.96 17.32 0.04
CA VAL A 764 -17.19 18.05 -1.22
C VAL A 764 -17.15 17.15 -2.45
N ILE A 765 -16.01 16.59 -2.87
CA ILE A 765 -16.04 15.82 -4.11
C ILE A 765 -16.83 14.52 -3.93
N TYR A 766 -17.01 14.02 -2.71
CA TYR A 766 -18.00 13.00 -2.37
C TYR A 766 -19.35 13.20 -2.97
N THR A 767 -19.80 14.43 -2.84
CA THR A 767 -21.18 14.81 -2.96
C THR A 767 -21.34 15.43 -4.31
N LEU A 768 -20.37 16.22 -4.81
CA LEU A 768 -20.20 16.51 -6.24
C LEU A 768 -20.32 15.26 -7.10
N THR A 769 -19.92 14.14 -6.52
CA THR A 769 -19.83 12.91 -7.25
C THR A 769 -20.98 11.97 -6.92
N ASN A 770 -21.25 11.58 -5.67
CA ASN A 770 -22.45 10.80 -5.31
C ASN A 770 -23.74 11.41 -5.83
N VAL A 771 -23.75 12.73 -6.07
CA VAL A 771 -24.85 13.45 -6.69
C VAL A 771 -25.44 12.66 -7.86
N ALA A 772 -24.64 11.94 -8.64
CA ALA A 772 -25.03 11.69 -9.99
C ALA A 772 -24.81 10.25 -10.54
N PHE A 773 -24.65 9.18 -9.74
CA PHE A 773 -25.02 7.78 -10.13
C PHE A 773 -26.40 7.86 -10.70
N TYR A 774 -27.23 8.46 -9.88
CA TYR A 774 -28.56 8.92 -10.12
C TYR A 774 -28.66 9.70 -11.44
N ALA A 775 -27.70 10.53 -11.86
CA ALA A 775 -27.76 11.21 -13.15
C ALA A 775 -27.53 10.31 -14.39
N VAL A 776 -27.19 9.02 -14.27
CA VAL A 776 -27.27 8.05 -15.41
C VAL A 776 -27.85 6.68 -15.06
N ILE A 777 -27.52 6.09 -13.91
CA ILE A 777 -28.14 4.86 -13.39
C ILE A 777 -29.43 5.24 -12.65
N PRO A 778 -30.60 4.76 -13.11
CA PRO A 778 -31.83 4.89 -12.36
C PRO A 778 -31.81 4.00 -11.09
N PRO A 779 -32.40 4.44 -9.96
CA PRO A 779 -32.42 3.73 -8.67
C PRO A 779 -32.78 2.23 -8.66
N HIS A 780 -33.48 1.71 -9.67
CA HIS A 780 -33.84 0.29 -9.72
C HIS A 780 -32.68 -0.60 -10.21
N GLU A 781 -32.04 -0.21 -11.31
CA GLU A 781 -30.88 -0.88 -11.92
C GLU A 781 -29.65 -0.79 -11.01
N PHE A 782 -29.60 0.33 -10.31
CA PHE A 782 -28.62 0.70 -9.33
C PHE A 782 -28.51 -0.22 -8.10
N LEU A 783 -29.64 -0.81 -7.68
CA LEU A 783 -29.69 -1.86 -6.66
C LEU A 783 -29.49 -3.26 -7.24
N ALA A 784 -29.81 -3.46 -8.52
CA ALA A 784 -29.64 -4.75 -9.18
C ALA A 784 -28.16 -5.10 -9.32
N THR A 785 -27.33 -4.13 -9.69
CA THR A 785 -25.94 -4.40 -10.05
C THR A 785 -25.04 -4.85 -8.89
N ASP A 786 -24.28 -5.92 -9.14
CA ASP A 786 -23.17 -6.40 -8.30
C ASP A 786 -21.81 -5.85 -8.77
N ALA A 787 -21.87 -4.89 -9.69
CA ALA A 787 -20.82 -3.95 -9.96
C ALA A 787 -21.48 -2.59 -10.18
N THR A 788 -21.72 -1.82 -9.11
CA THR A 788 -22.00 -0.38 -9.15
C THR A 788 -20.79 0.44 -9.65
N ALA A 789 -19.89 -0.16 -10.46
CA ALA A 789 -19.63 0.50 -11.74
C ALA A 789 -19.64 -0.31 -13.04
N THR A 790 -19.83 -1.63 -13.07
CA THR A 790 -20.36 -2.24 -14.31
C THR A 790 -21.88 -2.00 -14.41
N THR A 791 -22.37 -0.75 -14.36
CA THR A 791 -23.74 -0.42 -14.84
C THR A 791 -23.92 0.87 -15.66
N PHE A 792 -23.18 1.93 -15.40
CA PHE A 792 -23.03 3.05 -16.31
C PHE A 792 -21.93 2.78 -17.35
N ALA A 793 -20.99 1.89 -17.04
CA ALA A 793 -20.69 0.63 -17.77
C ALA A 793 -20.82 0.39 -19.24
N GLU A 794 -22.04 0.26 -19.68
CA GLU A 794 -22.35 0.06 -21.07
C GLU A 794 -23.18 1.24 -21.62
N LYS A 795 -23.41 2.27 -20.79
CA LYS A 795 -24.11 3.53 -21.07
C LYS A 795 -23.23 4.75 -21.37
N VAL A 796 -21.97 4.87 -20.91
CA VAL A 796 -21.25 6.12 -20.56
C VAL A 796 -19.96 6.68 -21.27
N TYR A 797 -18.80 6.04 -21.50
CA TYR A 797 -17.63 6.50 -22.32
C TYR A 797 -17.22 5.84 -23.70
N GLY A 798 -17.92 4.91 -24.40
CA GLY A 798 -18.11 4.75 -25.87
C GLY A 798 -18.45 3.31 -26.34
N PRO A 799 -17.99 2.99 -27.55
CA PRO A 799 -16.85 2.09 -27.80
C PRO A 799 -15.59 2.44 -27.02
N ALA A 800 -15.78 3.16 -25.92
CA ALA A 800 -15.36 2.72 -24.65
C ALA A 800 -16.53 1.99 -23.73
N ALA A 801 -17.01 0.71 -23.39
CA ALA A 801 -16.91 -0.87 -23.40
C ALA A 801 -15.71 -1.95 -22.96
N TRP A 802 -14.41 -2.11 -23.42
CA TRP A 802 -13.02 -2.42 -22.79
C TRP A 802 -12.64 -1.57 -21.49
N ILE A 803 -11.45 -0.99 -21.02
CA ILE A 803 -10.78 -0.19 -19.81
C ILE A 803 -10.84 -0.31 -18.18
N MET A 804 -11.67 0.49 -17.43
CA MET A 804 -12.25 0.72 -16.05
C MET A 804 -12.53 -0.34 -14.95
N PRO A 805 -12.46 -1.68 -15.04
CA PRO A 805 -11.87 -2.43 -13.91
C PRO A 805 -10.36 -2.56 -13.70
N VAL A 806 -9.50 -1.86 -14.43
CA VAL A 806 -8.05 -2.05 -14.38
C VAL A 806 -7.12 -0.96 -13.68
N PHE A 807 -7.50 0.27 -13.32
CA PHE A 807 -7.21 1.02 -12.05
C PHE A 807 -8.40 0.93 -11.13
N VAL A 808 -9.36 0.06 -11.41
CA VAL A 808 -9.78 -0.89 -10.40
C VAL A 808 -8.74 -2.00 -10.34
N ALA A 809 -7.52 -1.77 -10.84
CA ALA A 809 -6.44 -2.71 -10.75
C ALA A 809 -4.96 -2.27 -10.70
N LEU A 810 -4.58 -0.98 -10.88
CA LEU A 810 -3.40 -0.40 -10.21
C LEU A 810 -3.90 0.64 -9.18
N SER A 811 -5.10 1.23 -9.37
CA SER A 811 -6.07 1.46 -8.29
C SER A 811 -7.01 0.28 -8.02
N THR A 812 -6.56 -0.91 -8.38
CA THR A 812 -6.46 -2.04 -7.46
C THR A 812 -5.17 -2.82 -7.71
N ILE A 813 -4.01 -2.15 -7.58
CA ILE A 813 -2.77 -2.84 -7.16
C ILE A 813 -2.09 -2.09 -6.07
N GLY A 814 -2.45 -0.83 -5.90
CA GLY A 814 -2.11 -0.17 -4.70
C GLY A 814 -2.78 -0.97 -3.64
N SER A 815 -4.03 -0.67 -3.45
CA SER A 815 -4.69 -0.81 -2.20
C SER A 815 -5.21 -2.14 -1.78
N CYS A 816 -4.32 -3.07 -1.86
CA CYS A 816 -3.95 -3.69 -0.67
C CYS A 816 -2.62 -3.16 -0.12
N ASN A 817 -2.15 -1.92 -0.42
CA ASN A 817 -0.83 -1.35 -0.09
C ASN A 817 -0.68 -0.53 1.12
N GLY A 818 -1.75 -0.18 1.77
CA GLY A 818 -1.64 0.76 2.85
C GLY A 818 -2.35 0.41 4.16
N THR A 819 -3.20 -0.60 4.25
CA THR A 819 -3.59 -1.11 5.55
C THR A 819 -2.41 -1.83 6.18
N ILE A 820 -1.96 -2.98 5.66
CA ILE A 820 -1.02 -3.88 6.36
C ILE A 820 0.27 -3.27 6.95
N LEU A 821 1.33 -2.99 6.16
CA LEU A 821 2.37 -1.94 6.34
C LEU A 821 1.79 -0.87 7.28
N THR A 822 0.59 -0.24 7.25
CA THR A 822 0.07 0.71 8.31
C THR A 822 -0.83 0.26 9.45
N THR A 823 -0.91 -1.04 9.71
CA THR A 823 -1.38 -1.55 11.02
C THR A 823 -0.39 -2.51 11.62
N SER A 824 0.60 -2.89 10.85
CA SER A 824 1.62 -3.82 11.24
C SER A 824 2.69 -3.33 12.18
N ARG A 825 2.55 -2.13 12.74
CA ARG A 825 3.30 -1.57 13.91
C ARG A 825 2.35 -1.52 15.09
N LEU A 826 1.14 -2.09 15.05
CA LEU A 826 0.19 -1.99 16.14
C LEU A 826 0.61 -2.96 17.29
N TYR A 827 1.86 -2.72 17.72
CA TYR A 827 3.00 -3.62 17.94
C TYR A 827 4.30 -2.75 18.03
N PHE A 828 5.54 -3.29 18.01
CA PHE A 828 6.90 -2.73 18.32
C PHE A 828 7.03 -1.66 19.44
N VAL A 829 6.08 -0.75 19.69
CA VAL A 829 5.63 -0.39 21.05
C VAL A 829 4.59 -1.40 21.54
N GLY A 830 3.50 -1.64 20.82
CA GLY A 830 2.58 -2.76 21.10
C GLY A 830 3.39 -4.04 21.28
N ALA A 831 4.57 -4.09 20.67
CA ALA A 831 5.61 -5.07 20.87
C ALA A 831 7.03 -4.54 21.32
N ARG A 832 7.11 -3.55 22.25
CA ARG A 832 8.18 -3.35 23.27
C ARG A 832 7.67 -3.57 24.71
N GLU A 833 6.64 -2.85 25.14
CA GLU A 833 5.90 -2.90 26.44
C GLU A 833 5.39 -4.25 27.11
N GLY A 834 5.81 -5.48 26.78
CA GLY A 834 5.17 -6.77 27.24
C GLY A 834 3.63 -6.98 27.03
N HIS A 835 3.15 -7.40 25.83
CA HIS A 835 1.72 -7.38 25.41
C HIS A 835 1.27 -8.52 24.45
N MET A 836 2.13 -9.17 23.66
CA MET A 836 2.09 -10.61 23.29
C MET A 836 3.53 -11.04 22.86
N PRO A 837 3.88 -12.32 22.64
CA PRO A 837 5.23 -12.92 22.74
C PRO A 837 6.55 -12.23 22.24
N GLU A 838 7.73 -12.64 22.81
CA GLU A 838 9.19 -12.56 22.33
C GLU A 838 9.75 -13.83 21.80
N THR A 839 8.88 -14.61 21.22
CA THR A 839 7.82 -14.18 20.25
C THR A 839 8.28 -12.87 19.36
N MET A 840 7.58 -11.79 18.68
CA MET A 840 7.44 -11.17 17.14
C MET A 840 8.30 -10.21 16.08
N THR A 841 9.28 -9.29 16.32
CA THR A 841 10.41 -8.70 15.57
C THR A 841 11.58 -9.63 15.52
N LEU A 842 12.13 -9.74 14.33
CA LEU A 842 13.30 -10.53 14.15
C LEU A 842 14.01 -10.05 12.88
N ILE A 843 15.10 -9.22 12.86
CA ILE A 843 15.96 -8.94 11.65
C ILE A 843 17.38 -9.50 11.58
N SER A 844 18.39 -8.79 11.03
CA SER A 844 19.52 -9.51 10.41
C SER A 844 20.93 -8.91 10.43
N MET A 845 21.20 -7.83 11.17
CA MET A 845 22.43 -7.01 11.03
C MET A 845 22.60 -6.28 9.68
N LYS A 846 22.02 -6.76 8.56
CA LYS A 846 22.33 -6.27 7.19
C LYS A 846 21.37 -5.29 6.45
N HIS A 847 20.06 -5.17 6.73
CA HIS A 847 19.11 -4.47 5.80
C HIS A 847 17.89 -3.52 6.18
N ARG A 848 17.08 -3.55 7.28
CA ARG A 848 15.92 -2.70 7.83
C ARG A 848 14.37 -3.13 7.97
N THR A 849 13.77 -4.34 7.70
CA THR A 849 12.25 -4.57 7.59
C THR A 849 11.62 -5.86 8.23
N PRO A 850 10.34 -6.39 8.05
CA PRO A 850 9.60 -7.22 9.04
C PRO A 850 9.23 -8.73 9.00
N PHE A 851 9.06 -9.43 7.89
CA PHE A 851 8.81 -10.88 7.72
C PHE A 851 7.92 -11.85 8.56
N PRO A 852 8.18 -12.36 9.79
CA PRO A 852 7.40 -13.52 10.26
C PRO A 852 6.03 -13.02 10.74
N ALA A 853 6.10 -11.94 11.49
CA ALA A 853 5.44 -10.64 11.37
C ALA A 853 5.26 -10.10 9.95
N THR A 854 4.86 -10.97 9.06
CA THR A 854 4.47 -10.67 7.70
C THR A 854 3.67 -11.91 7.28
N ILE A 855 4.18 -13.13 7.45
CA ILE A 855 3.42 -14.35 7.09
C ILE A 855 2.03 -14.55 7.74
N ILE A 856 1.86 -14.74 9.06
CA ILE A 856 0.59 -15.37 9.54
C ILE A 856 -0.61 -14.42 9.44
N THR A 857 -0.40 -13.15 9.11
CA THR A 857 -1.50 -12.24 8.76
C THR A 857 -2.11 -12.68 7.46
N GLY A 858 -1.26 -12.94 6.46
CA GLY A 858 -1.59 -13.59 5.20
C GLY A 858 -2.50 -14.77 5.50
N ILE A 859 -1.94 -15.73 6.23
CA ILE A 859 -2.62 -16.95 6.66
C ILE A 859 -3.95 -16.68 7.39
N LEU A 860 -3.97 -15.80 8.41
CA LEU A 860 -5.12 -15.60 9.29
C LEU A 860 -6.31 -14.95 8.58
N SER A 861 -6.11 -14.41 7.37
CA SER A 861 -7.25 -13.94 6.57
C SER A 861 -7.30 -14.46 5.14
N CYS A 862 -6.39 -15.36 4.74
CA CYS A 862 -6.80 -16.54 3.95
C CYS A 862 -7.90 -17.25 4.72
N LEU A 863 -7.73 -17.36 6.04
CA LEU A 863 -8.66 -18.03 6.92
C LEU A 863 -10.00 -17.31 7.03
N PHE A 864 -10.07 -16.02 7.39
CA PHE A 864 -11.38 -15.32 7.45
C PHE A 864 -12.12 -15.30 6.10
N LEU A 865 -11.39 -15.22 4.98
CA LEU A 865 -11.91 -15.36 3.62
C LEU A 865 -12.49 -16.75 3.35
N LEU A 866 -11.74 -17.81 3.71
CA LEU A 866 -12.19 -19.19 3.54
C LEU A 866 -13.36 -19.52 4.47
N LEU A 867 -13.60 -18.68 5.48
CA LEU A 867 -14.68 -18.78 6.45
C LEU A 867 -15.89 -17.87 6.15
N SER A 868 -15.86 -17.00 5.13
CA SER A 868 -17.02 -16.16 4.79
C SER A 868 -17.29 -16.03 3.29
N GLN A 869 -18.51 -16.37 2.91
CA GLN A 869 -19.07 -16.17 1.57
C GLN A 869 -19.81 -14.84 1.43
N ASN A 870 -20.30 -14.26 2.53
CA ASN A 870 -20.95 -12.96 2.53
C ASN A 870 -20.07 -11.90 3.18
N ILE A 871 -20.39 -10.70 2.75
CA ILE A 871 -19.66 -9.47 2.78
C ILE A 871 -20.22 -8.56 3.83
N PHE A 872 -21.53 -8.30 3.73
CA PHE A 872 -22.22 -7.30 4.51
C PHE A 872 -22.16 -7.66 5.99
N THR A 873 -22.26 -8.96 6.26
CA THR A 873 -21.91 -9.65 7.49
C THR A 873 -20.59 -9.18 8.11
N LEU A 874 -19.51 -9.12 7.33
CA LEU A 874 -18.20 -8.72 7.85
C LEU A 874 -18.05 -7.19 7.95
N ILE A 875 -18.89 -6.34 7.33
CA ILE A 875 -18.88 -4.89 7.68
C ILE A 875 -19.45 -4.76 9.07
N ASN A 876 -20.59 -5.40 9.28
CA ASN A 876 -21.34 -5.36 10.53
C ASN A 876 -20.49 -5.93 11.68
N CYS A 877 -19.88 -7.11 11.49
CA CYS A 877 -18.93 -7.72 12.45
C CYS A 877 -17.73 -6.82 12.78
N VAL A 878 -17.30 -5.98 11.83
CA VAL A 878 -16.12 -5.13 11.94
C VAL A 878 -16.45 -3.79 12.59
N GLN A 879 -17.51 -3.12 12.15
CA GLN A 879 -17.77 -1.72 12.47
C GLN A 879 -18.19 -1.50 13.91
N VAL A 880 -18.95 -2.41 14.51
CA VAL A 880 -19.30 -2.33 15.93
C VAL A 880 -18.05 -2.22 16.78
N VAL A 881 -17.06 -3.06 16.50
CA VAL A 881 -15.84 -3.15 17.28
C VAL A 881 -14.87 -2.02 16.92
N ASN A 882 -14.89 -1.54 15.66
CA ASN A 882 -14.18 -0.32 15.24
C ASN A 882 -14.69 0.92 16.00
N TRP A 883 -15.99 1.18 15.95
CA TRP A 883 -16.60 2.37 16.53
C TRP A 883 -16.60 2.35 18.05
N LEU A 884 -16.70 1.17 18.67
CA LEU A 884 -16.44 0.99 20.10
C LEU A 884 -14.98 1.29 20.46
N ALA A 885 -14.02 0.79 19.68
CA ALA A 885 -12.60 1.05 19.89
C ALA A 885 -12.23 2.54 19.73
N ILE A 886 -12.85 3.22 18.76
CA ILE A 886 -12.74 4.66 18.51
C ILE A 886 -13.44 5.49 19.59
N ALA A 887 -14.57 5.03 20.14
CA ALA A 887 -15.24 5.65 21.28
C ALA A 887 -14.31 5.65 22.52
N VAL A 888 -13.69 4.51 22.84
CA VAL A 888 -12.72 4.40 23.95
C VAL A 888 -11.48 5.27 23.72
N ALA A 889 -10.99 5.38 22.48
CA ALA A 889 -9.87 6.27 22.15
C ALA A 889 -10.26 7.76 22.26
N THR A 890 -11.53 8.11 21.97
CA THR A 890 -12.06 9.47 22.16
C THR A 890 -12.16 9.83 23.64
N LEU A 891 -12.47 8.87 24.53
CA LEU A 891 -12.46 9.09 25.98
C LEU A 891 -11.09 9.54 26.52
N CYS A 892 -9.99 9.17 25.85
CA CYS A 892 -8.64 9.65 26.17
C CYS A 892 -8.53 11.19 26.12
N VAL A 893 -9.28 11.88 25.25
CA VAL A 893 -9.28 13.36 25.17
C VAL A 893 -9.78 13.95 26.50
N PHE A 894 -10.90 13.42 27.01
CA PHE A 894 -11.48 13.84 28.27
C PHE A 894 -10.63 13.42 29.47
N HIS A 895 -9.99 12.25 29.42
CA HIS A 895 -9.05 11.79 30.43
C HIS A 895 -7.85 12.75 30.52
N PHE A 896 -7.11 12.98 29.43
CA PHE A 896 -5.92 13.83 29.45
C PHE A 896 -6.24 15.31 29.69
N ARG A 897 -7.44 15.79 29.32
CA ARG A 897 -7.95 17.11 29.75
C ARG A 897 -7.97 17.26 31.29
N ARG A 898 -8.23 16.18 32.04
CA ARG A 898 -8.26 16.16 33.51
C ARG A 898 -6.90 15.82 34.12
N THR A 899 -6.20 14.80 33.63
CA THR A 899 -4.94 14.31 34.23
C THR A 899 -3.68 15.04 33.79
N MET A 900 -3.70 15.68 32.61
CA MET A 900 -2.57 16.44 32.07
C MET A 900 -2.99 17.87 31.67
N PRO A 901 -3.53 18.70 32.59
CA PRO A 901 -4.08 20.01 32.25
C PRO A 901 -3.01 20.95 31.67
N ASN A 902 -1.83 20.99 32.29
CA ASN A 902 -0.76 21.94 31.97
C ASN A 902 0.17 21.50 30.82
N ALA A 903 -0.07 20.33 30.22
CA ALA A 903 0.76 19.83 29.12
C ALA A 903 0.65 20.74 27.87
N PRO A 904 1.77 21.05 27.19
CA PRO A 904 1.84 22.04 26.11
C PRO A 904 1.20 21.54 24.80
N ARG A 905 -0.14 21.52 24.79
CA ARG A 905 -0.96 21.24 23.63
C ARG A 905 -0.89 22.38 22.64
N VAL A 906 -0.56 22.08 21.38
CA VAL A 906 -0.52 23.10 20.32
C VAL A 906 -1.69 23.00 19.34
N ILE A 907 -2.61 22.06 19.56
CA ILE A 907 -4.03 22.18 19.24
C ILE A 907 -4.78 21.94 20.53
N LYS A 908 -5.77 22.80 20.81
CA LYS A 908 -6.72 22.59 21.90
C LYS A 908 -8.11 22.54 21.29
N VAL A 909 -8.57 21.34 21.01
CA VAL A 909 -9.89 21.08 20.41
C VAL A 909 -10.97 21.55 21.38
N ASN A 910 -11.96 22.31 20.90
CA ASN A 910 -13.10 22.70 21.74
C ASN A 910 -13.89 21.44 22.15
N LEU A 911 -14.22 21.31 23.44
CA LEU A 911 -14.81 20.11 24.04
C LEU A 911 -16.15 19.69 23.41
N ILE A 912 -16.85 20.61 22.74
CA ILE A 912 -18.06 20.32 21.96
C ILE A 912 -17.80 19.25 20.90
N PHE A 913 -16.68 19.32 20.17
CA PHE A 913 -16.42 18.38 19.07
C PHE A 913 -16.15 16.93 19.54
N PRO A 914 -15.33 16.66 20.58
CA PRO A 914 -15.22 15.33 21.18
C PRO A 914 -16.53 14.79 21.77
N ILE A 915 -17.42 15.67 22.27
CA ILE A 915 -18.73 15.25 22.80
C ILE A 915 -19.63 14.79 21.65
N LEU A 916 -19.76 15.59 20.59
CA LEU A 916 -20.54 15.23 19.40
C LEU A 916 -20.01 13.96 18.73
N PHE A 917 -18.68 13.85 18.60
CA PHE A 917 -18.05 12.67 18.02
C PHE A 917 -18.29 11.42 18.87
N PHE A 918 -18.05 11.48 20.19
CA PHE A 918 -18.31 10.36 21.09
C PHE A 918 -19.79 9.93 21.09
N ALA A 919 -20.73 10.87 21.08
CA ALA A 919 -22.17 10.57 21.00
C ALA A 919 -22.53 9.83 19.70
N GLY A 920 -21.97 10.25 18.56
CA GLY A 920 -22.12 9.53 17.29
C GLY A 920 -21.49 8.14 17.32
N CYS A 921 -20.31 7.96 17.93
CA CYS A 921 -19.70 6.63 18.07
C CYS A 921 -20.58 5.68 18.91
N ILE A 922 -21.28 6.19 19.93
CA ILE A 922 -22.23 5.38 20.72
C ILE A 922 -23.49 5.04 19.91
N PHE A 923 -24.05 5.98 19.13
CA PHE A 923 -25.14 5.69 18.19
C PHE A 923 -24.75 4.57 17.20
N LEU A 924 -23.54 4.67 16.63
CA LEU A 924 -22.90 3.70 15.73
C LEU A 924 -22.43 2.41 16.42
N VAL A 925 -22.76 2.18 17.69
CA VAL A 925 -22.58 0.89 18.37
C VAL A 925 -23.94 0.34 18.78
N VAL A 926 -24.77 1.16 19.44
CA VAL A 926 -26.04 0.70 20.02
C VAL A 926 -27.09 0.36 18.96
N VAL A 927 -27.27 1.19 17.93
CA VAL A 927 -28.35 0.96 16.95
C VAL A 927 -28.07 -0.23 16.02
N PRO A 928 -26.83 -0.43 15.50
CA PRO A 928 -26.49 -1.61 14.72
C PRO A 928 -26.57 -2.93 15.50
N ILE A 929 -26.28 -2.94 16.82
CA ILE A 929 -26.48 -4.12 17.69
C ILE A 929 -27.97 -4.52 17.78
N ILE A 930 -28.88 -3.55 17.70
CA ILE A 930 -30.34 -3.79 17.70
C ILE A 930 -30.83 -4.22 16.32
N ALA A 931 -30.21 -3.72 15.23
CA ALA A 931 -30.60 -4.03 13.86
C ALA A 931 -30.09 -5.40 13.37
N GLU A 932 -28.81 -5.72 13.59
CA GLU A 932 -28.14 -6.93 13.09
C GLU A 932 -27.47 -7.72 14.24
N PRO A 933 -28.25 -8.28 15.19
CA PRO A 933 -27.72 -8.83 16.44
C PRO A 933 -26.78 -10.04 16.26
N THR A 934 -26.88 -10.79 15.16
CA THR A 934 -26.00 -11.93 14.86
C THR A 934 -24.57 -11.49 14.55
N ASP A 935 -24.43 -10.58 13.59
CA ASP A 935 -23.14 -10.13 13.07
C ASP A 935 -22.40 -9.33 14.13
N THR A 936 -23.13 -8.43 14.79
CA THR A 936 -22.60 -7.60 15.87
C THR A 936 -22.13 -8.45 17.07
N ALA A 937 -22.84 -9.53 17.40
CA ALA A 937 -22.43 -10.46 18.45
C ALA A 937 -21.12 -11.21 18.12
N ILE A 938 -20.91 -11.63 16.87
CA ILE A 938 -19.67 -12.31 16.45
C ILE A 938 -18.45 -11.41 16.69
N GLY A 939 -18.53 -10.14 16.27
CA GLY A 939 -17.49 -9.15 16.54
C GLY A 939 -17.23 -8.96 18.04
N ILE A 940 -18.28 -8.85 18.85
CA ILE A 940 -18.16 -8.69 20.31
C ILE A 940 -17.57 -9.94 20.99
N VAL A 941 -17.93 -11.16 20.58
CA VAL A 941 -17.38 -12.40 21.14
C VAL A 941 -15.88 -12.50 20.86
N ILE A 942 -15.45 -12.22 19.63
CA ILE A 942 -14.02 -12.26 19.29
C ILE A 942 -13.27 -11.11 20.02
N MET A 943 -13.91 -9.97 20.30
CA MET A 943 -13.30 -8.91 21.12
C MET A 943 -12.99 -9.42 22.53
N LEU A 944 -14.00 -10.02 23.15
CA LEU A 944 -13.93 -10.51 24.52
C LEU A 944 -12.98 -11.72 24.64
N SER A 945 -12.73 -12.47 23.56
CA SER A 945 -11.68 -13.51 23.52
C SER A 945 -10.27 -12.99 23.82
N GLY A 946 -10.02 -11.69 23.67
CA GLY A 946 -8.78 -11.05 24.10
C GLY A 946 -8.57 -11.06 25.62
N ILE A 947 -9.65 -11.12 26.41
CA ILE A 947 -9.56 -11.12 27.88
C ILE A 947 -8.86 -12.39 28.40
N PRO A 948 -9.30 -13.62 28.09
CA PRO A 948 -8.58 -14.83 28.52
C PRO A 948 -7.17 -14.92 27.93
N VAL A 949 -6.96 -14.45 26.69
CA VAL A 949 -5.61 -14.40 26.08
C VAL A 949 -4.67 -13.46 26.84
N TYR A 950 -5.15 -12.28 27.28
CA TYR A 950 -4.39 -11.36 28.14
C TYR A 950 -3.93 -12.05 29.43
N PHE A 951 -4.87 -12.70 30.13
CA PHE A 951 -4.54 -13.39 31.38
C PHE A 951 -3.55 -14.53 31.14
N LEU A 952 -3.78 -15.38 30.14
CA LEU A 952 -2.97 -16.57 29.87
C LEU A 952 -1.53 -16.24 29.43
N PHE A 953 -1.35 -15.36 28.46
CA PHE A 953 -0.04 -15.12 27.83
C PHE A 953 0.76 -13.96 28.44
N ILE A 954 0.11 -13.04 29.17
CA ILE A 954 0.72 -11.77 29.61
C ILE A 954 0.76 -11.69 31.14
N LYS A 955 -0.35 -11.94 31.82
CA LYS A 955 -0.43 -11.79 33.28
C LYS A 955 0.05 -13.02 34.06
N PHE A 956 -0.34 -14.23 33.64
CA PHE A 956 0.04 -15.48 34.31
C PHE A 956 1.26 -16.15 33.67
N ARG A 957 1.33 -16.12 32.33
CA ARG A 957 2.45 -16.58 31.51
C ARG A 957 3.18 -17.84 32.07
N PRO A 958 2.49 -19.01 32.11
CA PRO A 958 3.04 -20.24 32.69
C PRO A 958 4.36 -20.66 32.04
N GLU A 959 5.25 -21.31 32.80
CA GLU A 959 6.56 -21.75 32.28
C GLU A 959 6.47 -22.57 30.98
N PHE A 960 5.49 -23.46 30.81
CA PHE A 960 5.33 -24.18 29.53
C PHE A 960 4.94 -23.25 28.37
N ILE A 961 4.03 -22.29 28.60
CA ILE A 961 3.65 -21.30 27.57
C ILE A 961 4.84 -20.40 27.27
N SER A 962 5.64 -20.06 28.27
CA SER A 962 6.93 -19.45 28.08
C SER A 962 7.85 -20.33 27.23
N ARG A 963 8.19 -21.57 27.62
CA ARG A 963 9.09 -22.46 26.86
C ARG A 963 8.60 -22.84 25.45
N PHE A 964 7.29 -22.87 25.21
CA PHE A 964 6.71 -23.01 23.86
C PHE A 964 6.78 -21.69 23.06
N SER A 965 6.60 -20.55 23.72
CA SER A 965 6.43 -19.24 23.09
C SER A 965 7.63 -18.28 23.17
N GLU A 966 8.71 -18.52 23.92
CA GLU A 966 9.67 -17.47 24.31
C GLU A 966 10.76 -17.26 23.27
N LYS A 967 12.02 -17.69 23.50
CA LYS A 967 12.96 -17.86 22.39
C LYS A 967 12.47 -19.06 21.57
N THR A 968 11.39 -18.82 20.84
CA THR A 968 10.73 -19.68 19.86
C THR A 968 10.81 -19.12 18.44
N THR A 969 11.48 -18.02 18.03
CA THR A 969 12.52 -17.12 18.58
C THR A 969 13.78 -17.76 19.17
N VAL A 970 13.98 -19.05 18.93
CA VAL A 970 14.97 -19.42 17.93
C VAL A 970 14.32 -19.99 16.65
N SER A 971 13.14 -20.62 16.69
CA SER A 971 12.54 -21.25 15.50
C SER A 971 12.26 -20.30 14.32
N MET A 972 11.74 -19.08 14.49
CA MET A 972 11.78 -18.06 13.41
C MET A 972 13.01 -17.15 13.45
N GLN A 973 13.84 -17.18 14.51
CA GLN A 973 15.22 -16.69 14.37
C GLN A 973 16.00 -17.56 13.39
N LYS A 974 15.41 -18.63 12.83
CA LYS A 974 16.09 -19.63 12.01
C LYS A 974 15.32 -20.14 10.79
N LEU A 975 14.09 -20.68 10.83
CA LEU A 975 13.28 -20.97 9.61
C LEU A 975 13.31 -19.83 8.62
N LEU A 976 13.31 -18.63 9.18
CA LEU A 976 13.30 -17.39 8.45
C LEU A 976 14.59 -16.58 8.75
N MET A 977 15.47 -16.99 9.70
CA MET A 977 16.80 -16.53 10.27
C MET A 977 17.18 -15.32 11.23
N ALA A 978 16.48 -14.73 12.22
CA ALA A 978 16.87 -13.42 12.84
C ALA A 978 17.78 -13.15 14.10
N ILE A 979 18.04 -11.82 14.29
CA ILE A 979 18.19 -11.00 15.53
C ILE A 979 16.90 -10.26 15.99
N PRO A 980 16.66 -9.90 17.26
CA PRO A 980 15.57 -8.98 17.67
C PRO A 980 15.80 -7.51 17.25
N GLU A 981 14.93 -6.58 17.68
CA GLU A 981 15.33 -5.16 17.86
C GLU A 981 16.40 -5.11 18.95
N VAL A 982 17.45 -4.33 18.77
CA VAL A 982 18.39 -4.05 19.86
C VAL A 982 17.66 -3.14 20.85
N LYS A 983 17.18 -3.72 21.95
CA LYS A 983 16.58 -2.97 23.06
C LYS A 983 17.66 -2.05 23.66
N SER A 984 17.49 -0.75 23.44
CA SER A 984 18.15 0.35 24.15
C SER A 984 17.72 0.38 25.62
#